data_AF-A0A5P8MUL9-F1
#
_entry.id   AF-A0A5P8MUL9-F1
#
_cell.length_a   1.000
_cell.length_b   1.000
_cell.length_c   1.000
_cell.angle_alpha   90.00
_cell.angle_beta   90.00
_cell.angle_gamma   90.00
#
_symmetry.space_group_name_H-M   'P 1'
#
loop_
_entity.id
_entity.type
_entity.pdbx_description
1 polymer ?
#
loop_
_entity_poly.entity_id
_entity_poly.type
_entity_poly.pdbx_seq_one_letter_code
_entity_poly.pdbx_strand_id
1 'polypeptide(L)'
;MPEQILISESALDAALATGAFDPGSMFPKEENGIHRFFIGHSTVAYRLANEPPGQFLALVGTKWLAFLKDDGGAPSEVFRRVARVVKGMKSPPVHLPRHWLEYHHKNLLAFFALPREVSSRRWVVEINSEIRCVKFDYLSSQGSEVDIANFAPRAWPDDMVGVVAQFAAKEITEQETSSFAAIAQEFDLETIGSRSVVEGRSYEEWLNLLSDSQKNILQQHINASVRILGPAGSGKTLALCMRAIQISRDKDVRAQGRRLLVATHSWAMSERIDGVLNTLNGGISPDAITVFPLLSLLELHAGHIGQQRTNVIGDDSSEGRLKSIEIIGETISKLELTNHPGVADWIGDAVSAAKDSRQRLDLTLDLYDEISGVLTASGVSPDDPESIQEYLGSSREDWMPPFVTIADRGFVIAVYRSFMQELVDRSAITTDQFILDAIRVLETFTWRMRKETEGYDYILVDELQVFDPQERTALQLLGRSRRGVPFVTAEDPAQGVFSSLNARRATVENVPVYLEVVHRFNEQIFAFISFIYQQFPLNALPLRIHDTRGAGTHRPSMFSFASEEEAMVAASELVADINASAGPSDRICVVTLGDIDAEISGRMAELGLNTIRLESFDDIERLAYSKRSVVVSPWQFVGGTQFSHVVVLALRISAPTSQFGHLREMVSVYLSCSRATESLNIYCARYVPLVLASAADEKLLAV
;
A
#
# COMPACT_ATOMS: atom_id res chain seq x y z
N MET A 1 -24.88 -29.06 10.31
CA MET A 1 -24.07 -27.85 10.05
C MET A 1 -25.00 -26.72 9.72
N PRO A 2 -24.74 -25.48 10.17
CA PRO A 2 -25.54 -24.33 9.77
C PRO A 2 -25.51 -24.18 8.24
N GLU A 3 -26.60 -23.75 7.63
CA GLU A 3 -26.69 -23.55 6.18
C GLU A 3 -26.02 -22.25 5.75
N GLN A 4 -26.01 -21.25 6.64
CA GLN A 4 -25.50 -19.92 6.38
C GLN A 4 -24.82 -19.31 7.61
N ILE A 5 -23.88 -18.40 7.35
CA ILE A 5 -23.20 -17.59 8.34
C ILE A 5 -23.64 -16.13 8.13
N LEU A 6 -24.07 -15.46 9.18
CA LEU A 6 -24.22 -14.01 9.20
C LEU A 6 -23.06 -13.43 9.99
N ILE A 7 -22.28 -12.52 9.40
CA ILE A 7 -21.15 -11.89 10.08
C ILE A 7 -21.19 -10.38 9.86
N SER A 8 -20.95 -9.60 10.91
CA SER A 8 -20.82 -8.15 10.77
C SER A 8 -19.47 -7.71 10.29
N GLU A 9 -19.41 -6.53 9.66
CA GLU A 9 -18.17 -5.89 9.24
C GLU A 9 -17.14 -5.87 10.38
N SER A 10 -17.55 -5.45 11.58
CA SER A 10 -16.65 -5.43 12.75
C SER A 10 -16.16 -6.83 13.17
N ALA A 11 -17.03 -7.84 13.17
CA ALA A 11 -16.61 -9.21 13.50
C ALA A 11 -15.75 -9.84 12.40
N LEU A 12 -16.00 -9.48 11.14
CA LEU A 12 -15.22 -9.89 9.98
C LEU A 12 -13.82 -9.29 10.04
N ASP A 13 -13.71 -8.00 10.35
CA ASP A 13 -12.44 -7.32 10.58
C ASP A 13 -11.70 -7.96 11.76
N ALA A 14 -12.38 -8.26 12.87
CA ALA A 14 -11.80 -8.95 14.02
C ALA A 14 -11.34 -10.40 13.71
N ALA A 15 -12.06 -11.13 12.86
CA ALA A 15 -11.69 -12.48 12.45
C ALA A 15 -10.46 -12.47 11.52
N LEU A 16 -10.45 -11.57 10.54
CA LEU A 16 -9.30 -11.34 9.64
C LEU A 16 -8.06 -10.89 10.41
N ALA A 17 -8.26 -10.06 11.43
CA ALA A 17 -7.26 -9.62 12.38
C ALA A 17 -6.52 -10.71 13.11
N THR A 18 -7.30 -11.60 13.68
CA THR A 18 -6.77 -12.56 14.62
C THR A 18 -6.41 -13.87 13.95
N GLY A 19 -6.64 -13.97 12.64
CA GLY A 19 -6.60 -15.24 11.93
C GLY A 19 -7.53 -16.28 12.57
N ALA A 20 -8.58 -15.82 13.28
CA ALA A 20 -9.49 -16.65 14.06
C ALA A 20 -10.48 -17.35 13.14
N PHE A 21 -9.96 -18.16 12.22
CA PHE A 21 -10.72 -19.04 11.37
C PHE A 21 -10.34 -20.48 11.69
N ASP A 22 -11.33 -21.34 11.76
CA ASP A 22 -11.13 -22.78 11.86
C ASP A 22 -10.73 -23.33 10.49
N PRO A 23 -9.51 -23.88 10.31
CA PRO A 23 -9.06 -24.40 9.01
C PRO A 23 -9.91 -25.58 8.52
N GLY A 24 -10.61 -26.27 9.42
CA GLY A 24 -11.50 -27.38 9.10
C GLY A 24 -12.77 -26.93 8.41
N SER A 25 -13.44 -25.92 8.95
CA SER A 25 -14.77 -25.46 8.54
C SER A 25 -14.77 -24.15 7.77
N MET A 26 -13.64 -23.43 7.74
CA MET A 26 -13.49 -22.03 7.29
C MET A 26 -14.23 -21.02 8.18
N PHE A 27 -14.86 -21.44 9.28
CA PHE A 27 -15.72 -20.54 10.06
C PHE A 27 -14.89 -19.64 10.98
N PRO A 28 -15.37 -18.44 11.31
CA PRO A 28 -14.80 -17.66 12.40
C PRO A 28 -14.87 -18.46 13.72
N LYS A 29 -13.84 -18.34 14.56
CA LYS A 29 -13.77 -18.92 15.90
C LYS A 29 -14.38 -17.97 16.93
N GLU A 30 -14.93 -18.53 18.01
CA GLU A 30 -15.35 -17.78 19.21
C GLU A 30 -14.13 -17.39 20.04
N GLU A 31 -13.30 -16.53 19.48
CA GLU A 31 -12.10 -15.99 20.14
C GLU A 31 -12.13 -14.48 19.98
N ASN A 32 -11.36 -13.76 20.80
CA ASN A 32 -11.12 -12.33 20.58
C ASN A 32 -12.36 -11.42 20.62
N GLY A 33 -13.38 -11.77 21.42
CA GLY A 33 -14.61 -10.99 21.53
C GLY A 33 -15.58 -11.18 20.37
N ILE A 34 -15.27 -12.10 19.44
CA ILE A 34 -16.22 -12.59 18.44
C ILE A 34 -17.15 -13.57 19.15
N HIS A 35 -18.41 -13.18 19.27
CA HIS A 35 -19.44 -14.02 19.82
C HIS A 35 -20.23 -14.67 18.70
N ARG A 36 -20.32 -15.98 18.79
CA ARG A 36 -21.18 -16.78 17.93
C ARG A 36 -22.50 -17.03 18.64
N PHE A 37 -23.58 -16.90 17.90
CA PHE A 37 -24.90 -17.29 18.38
C PHE A 37 -25.74 -17.80 17.22
N PHE A 38 -26.80 -18.53 17.53
CA PHE A 38 -27.73 -19.00 16.51
C PHE A 38 -28.88 -17.99 16.34
N ILE A 39 -29.23 -17.74 15.08
CA ILE A 39 -30.47 -17.06 14.71
C ILE A 39 -31.34 -18.10 14.01
N GLY A 40 -32.44 -18.49 14.65
CA GLY A 40 -33.25 -19.62 14.21
C GLY A 40 -32.48 -20.94 14.20
N HIS A 41 -32.83 -21.84 13.27
CA HIS A 41 -32.26 -23.20 13.18
C HIS A 41 -31.16 -23.36 12.11
N SER A 42 -31.10 -22.44 11.13
CA SER A 42 -30.25 -22.57 9.93
C SER A 42 -29.08 -21.60 9.88
N THR A 43 -29.12 -20.51 10.65
CA THR A 43 -28.13 -19.42 10.56
C THR A 43 -27.31 -19.32 11.83
N VAL A 44 -25.99 -19.32 11.66
CA VAL A 44 -25.05 -18.97 12.72
C VAL A 44 -24.60 -17.53 12.51
N ALA A 45 -24.69 -16.71 13.54
CA ALA A 45 -24.31 -15.30 13.52
C ALA A 45 -23.02 -15.07 14.30
N TYR A 46 -22.17 -14.18 13.80
CA TYR A 46 -20.94 -13.73 14.43
C TYR A 46 -20.95 -12.22 14.56
N ARG A 47 -20.74 -11.72 15.79
CA ARG A 47 -20.68 -10.30 16.09
C ARG A 47 -19.63 -9.99 17.14
N LEU A 48 -19.23 -8.71 17.25
CA LEU A 48 -18.44 -8.25 18.39
C LEU A 48 -19.33 -7.93 19.60
N ALA A 49 -18.76 -8.05 20.80
CA ALA A 49 -19.41 -7.66 22.04
C ALA A 49 -19.85 -6.18 22.04
N ASN A 50 -18.93 -5.30 21.63
CA ASN A 50 -19.12 -3.84 21.58
C ASN A 50 -19.29 -3.38 20.13
N GLU A 51 -20.44 -3.71 19.53
CA GLU A 51 -20.69 -3.44 18.11
C GLU A 51 -21.20 -2.00 17.88
N PRO A 52 -20.61 -1.23 16.94
CA PRO A 52 -21.11 0.10 16.61
C PRO A 52 -22.51 0.01 15.96
N PRO A 53 -23.40 1.00 16.14
CA PRO A 53 -24.70 0.98 15.49
C PRO A 53 -24.55 1.08 13.95
N GLY A 54 -25.38 0.32 13.23
CA GLY A 54 -25.50 0.44 11.78
C GLY A 54 -24.40 -0.24 10.95
N GLN A 55 -23.75 -1.28 11.49
CA GLN A 55 -22.78 -2.10 10.75
C GLN A 55 -23.36 -2.69 9.46
N PHE A 56 -22.48 -2.87 8.47
CA PHE A 56 -22.77 -3.68 7.31
C PHE A 56 -22.59 -5.17 7.62
N LEU A 57 -23.36 -6.03 6.95
CA LEU A 57 -23.43 -7.45 7.22
C LEU A 57 -23.09 -8.28 5.97
N ALA A 58 -22.49 -9.44 6.17
CA ALA A 58 -22.32 -10.47 5.14
C ALA A 58 -23.09 -11.72 5.52
N LEU A 59 -23.96 -12.19 4.63
CA LEU A 59 -24.65 -13.47 4.73
C LEU A 59 -23.98 -14.47 3.78
N VAL A 60 -23.23 -15.44 4.29
CA VAL A 60 -22.38 -16.35 3.52
C VAL A 60 -22.89 -17.78 3.62
N GLY A 61 -23.15 -18.44 2.48
CA GLY A 61 -23.57 -19.84 2.47
C GLY A 61 -22.42 -20.80 2.80
N THR A 62 -22.59 -21.64 3.82
CA THR A 62 -21.52 -22.52 4.33
C THR A 62 -21.08 -23.58 3.32
N LYS A 63 -22.00 -24.07 2.48
CA LYS A 63 -21.71 -24.98 1.38
C LYS A 63 -20.66 -24.41 0.41
N TRP A 64 -20.69 -23.10 0.16
CA TRP A 64 -19.80 -22.44 -0.78
C TRP A 64 -18.39 -22.25 -0.22
N LEU A 65 -18.28 -22.01 1.09
CA LEU A 65 -16.99 -21.99 1.79
C LEU A 65 -16.28 -23.34 1.69
N ALA A 66 -17.01 -24.45 1.79
CA ALA A 66 -16.43 -25.78 1.60
C ALA A 66 -15.84 -25.96 0.19
N PHE A 67 -16.53 -25.49 -0.85
CA PHE A 67 -15.99 -25.55 -2.22
C PHE A 67 -14.72 -24.69 -2.42
N LEU A 68 -14.67 -23.51 -1.81
CA LEU A 68 -13.47 -22.65 -1.91
C LEU A 68 -12.29 -23.24 -1.15
N LYS A 69 -12.55 -23.92 -0.04
CA LYS A 69 -11.54 -24.67 0.69
C LYS A 69 -10.97 -25.82 -0.15
N ASP A 70 -11.83 -26.59 -0.81
CA ASP A 70 -11.41 -27.70 -1.68
C ASP A 70 -10.55 -27.23 -2.87
N ASP A 71 -10.79 -26.00 -3.34
CA ASP A 71 -9.98 -25.34 -4.37
C ASP A 71 -8.64 -24.78 -3.83
N GLY A 72 -8.30 -24.98 -2.54
CA GLY A 72 -7.06 -24.51 -1.92
C GLY A 72 -7.14 -23.10 -1.33
N GLY A 73 -8.33 -22.50 -1.24
CA GLY A 73 -8.51 -21.16 -0.67
C GLY A 73 -8.30 -21.11 0.84
N ALA A 74 -7.45 -20.18 1.29
CA ALA A 74 -7.30 -19.89 2.71
C ALA A 74 -8.52 -19.10 3.24
N PRO A 75 -8.99 -19.35 4.49
CA PRO A 75 -10.11 -18.61 5.07
C PRO A 75 -9.88 -17.09 5.06
N SER A 76 -8.68 -16.64 5.41
CA SER A 76 -8.30 -15.23 5.44
C SER A 76 -8.44 -14.56 4.08
N GLU A 77 -8.10 -15.26 2.99
CA GLU A 77 -8.19 -14.74 1.63
C GLU A 77 -9.65 -14.64 1.16
N VAL A 78 -10.44 -15.69 1.37
CA VAL A 78 -11.87 -15.70 1.03
C VAL A 78 -12.59 -14.57 1.76
N PHE A 79 -12.39 -14.48 3.07
CA PHE A 79 -13.06 -13.47 3.89
C PHE A 79 -12.51 -12.06 3.67
N ARG A 80 -11.28 -11.88 3.19
CA ARG A 80 -10.77 -10.57 2.73
C ARG A 80 -11.58 -10.04 1.55
N ARG A 81 -11.89 -10.89 0.56
CA ARG A 81 -12.73 -10.48 -0.58
C ARG A 81 -14.16 -10.19 -0.16
N VAL A 82 -14.72 -10.99 0.76
CA VAL A 82 -16.02 -10.73 1.39
C VAL A 82 -16.00 -9.36 2.08
N ALA A 83 -14.98 -9.08 2.88
CA ALA A 83 -14.84 -7.81 3.61
C ALA A 83 -14.76 -6.60 2.67
N ARG A 84 -13.99 -6.69 1.59
CA ARG A 84 -13.86 -5.59 0.63
C ARG A 84 -15.19 -5.26 -0.06
N VAL A 85 -15.97 -6.26 -0.44
CA VAL A 85 -17.32 -6.05 -1.00
C VAL A 85 -18.26 -5.40 0.03
N VAL A 86 -18.24 -5.88 1.28
CA VAL A 86 -19.07 -5.34 2.36
C VAL A 86 -18.71 -3.88 2.66
N LYS A 87 -17.41 -3.54 2.68
CA LYS A 87 -16.92 -2.17 2.86
C LYS A 87 -17.25 -1.27 1.68
N GLY A 88 -17.15 -1.79 0.46
CA GLY A 88 -17.50 -1.07 -0.77
C GLY A 88 -18.95 -0.60 -0.81
N MET A 89 -19.86 -1.20 -0.02
CA MET A 89 -21.23 -0.70 0.10
C MET A 89 -21.33 0.72 0.69
N LYS A 90 -20.28 1.23 1.34
CA LYS A 90 -20.21 2.60 1.87
C LYS A 90 -20.19 3.65 0.76
N SER A 91 -19.64 3.30 -0.40
CA SER A 91 -19.46 4.21 -1.53
C SER A 91 -19.98 3.54 -2.82
N PRO A 92 -21.30 3.36 -2.97
CA PRO A 92 -21.85 2.69 -4.15
C PRO A 92 -21.63 3.52 -5.43
N PRO A 93 -21.41 2.87 -6.59
CA PRO A 93 -21.38 1.42 -6.79
C PRO A 93 -20.12 0.77 -6.20
N VAL A 94 -20.26 -0.47 -5.70
CA VAL A 94 -19.12 -1.25 -5.19
C VAL A 94 -18.11 -1.42 -6.31
N HIS A 95 -16.87 -1.02 -6.08
CA HIS A 95 -15.77 -1.21 -7.02
C HIS A 95 -14.73 -2.13 -6.42
N LEU A 96 -14.34 -3.14 -7.19
CA LEU A 96 -13.35 -4.14 -6.86
C LEU A 96 -12.17 -4.06 -7.84
N PRO A 97 -11.00 -4.59 -7.45
CA PRO A 97 -9.87 -4.71 -8.36
C PRO A 97 -10.23 -5.38 -9.70
N ARG A 98 -9.75 -4.86 -10.83
CA ARG A 98 -10.15 -5.33 -12.17
C ARG A 98 -9.83 -6.79 -12.42
N HIS A 99 -8.76 -7.34 -11.85
CA HIS A 99 -8.44 -8.77 -11.98
C HIS A 99 -9.47 -9.68 -11.27
N TRP A 100 -10.27 -9.17 -10.32
CA TRP A 100 -11.47 -9.88 -9.82
C TRP A 100 -12.55 -9.97 -10.90
N LEU A 101 -12.39 -9.23 -11.99
CA LEU A 101 -13.24 -9.13 -13.16
C LEU A 101 -14.67 -8.86 -12.75
N GLU A 102 -14.94 -7.80 -11.99
CA GLU A 102 -16.29 -7.53 -11.50
C GLU A 102 -17.30 -7.36 -12.65
N TYR A 103 -18.54 -7.82 -12.41
CA TYR A 103 -19.66 -7.64 -13.32
C TYR A 103 -20.90 -7.27 -12.51
N HIS A 104 -21.51 -6.15 -12.87
CA HIS A 104 -22.70 -5.63 -12.19
C HIS A 104 -23.95 -5.81 -13.04
N HIS A 105 -25.05 -6.18 -12.39
CA HIS A 105 -26.38 -6.10 -12.97
C HIS A 105 -27.42 -5.81 -11.88
N LYS A 106 -28.00 -4.61 -11.89
CA LYS A 106 -28.93 -4.15 -10.85
C LYS A 106 -28.26 -4.25 -9.47
N ASN A 107 -28.83 -5.05 -8.56
CA ASN A 107 -28.29 -5.30 -7.23
C ASN A 107 -27.38 -6.55 -7.16
N LEU A 108 -27.07 -7.17 -8.30
CA LEU A 108 -26.14 -8.30 -8.39
C LEU A 108 -24.74 -7.83 -8.75
N LEU A 109 -23.76 -8.45 -8.11
CA LEU A 109 -22.35 -8.26 -8.37
C LEU A 109 -21.70 -9.64 -8.49
N ALA A 110 -20.85 -9.86 -9.49
CA ALA A 110 -20.07 -11.08 -9.60
C ALA A 110 -18.60 -10.82 -9.83
N PHE A 111 -17.76 -11.61 -9.18
CA PHE A 111 -16.31 -11.42 -9.17
C PHE A 111 -15.61 -12.70 -8.73
N PHE A 112 -14.32 -12.89 -9.06
CA PHE A 112 -13.58 -14.10 -8.66
C PHE A 112 -13.50 -14.25 -7.14
N ALA A 113 -13.74 -15.47 -6.66
CA ALA A 113 -13.75 -15.77 -5.23
C ALA A 113 -12.35 -15.96 -4.64
N LEU A 114 -11.36 -16.31 -5.49
CA LEU A 114 -9.95 -16.51 -5.18
C LEU A 114 -9.09 -15.97 -6.36
N PRO A 115 -7.76 -15.87 -6.23
CA PRO A 115 -6.88 -15.52 -7.35
C PRO A 115 -7.07 -16.50 -8.50
N ARG A 116 -6.91 -16.02 -9.74
CA ARG A 116 -7.21 -16.80 -10.94
C ARG A 116 -6.25 -17.98 -11.11
N GLU A 117 -5.08 -17.86 -10.53
CA GLU A 117 -4.03 -18.88 -10.43
C GLU A 117 -4.46 -20.05 -9.54
N VAL A 118 -5.35 -19.78 -8.57
CA VAL A 118 -5.84 -20.74 -7.57
C VAL A 118 -7.19 -21.33 -8.00
N SER A 119 -8.17 -20.48 -8.36
CA SER A 119 -9.50 -20.96 -8.76
C SER A 119 -10.15 -20.06 -9.81
N SER A 120 -10.96 -20.69 -10.67
CA SER A 120 -11.80 -20.01 -11.65
C SER A 120 -13.21 -19.69 -11.13
N ARG A 121 -13.52 -20.01 -9.87
CA ARG A 121 -14.86 -19.78 -9.30
C ARG A 121 -15.11 -18.29 -9.06
N ARG A 122 -16.35 -17.87 -9.30
CA ARG A 122 -16.79 -16.49 -9.08
C ARG A 122 -17.97 -16.44 -8.15
N TRP A 123 -17.89 -15.59 -7.13
CA TRP A 123 -19.06 -15.18 -6.36
C TRP A 123 -20.08 -14.52 -7.29
N VAL A 124 -21.34 -14.84 -7.10
CA VAL A 124 -22.47 -14.04 -7.57
C VAL A 124 -23.23 -13.64 -6.31
N VAL A 125 -23.16 -12.36 -5.98
CA VAL A 125 -23.66 -11.80 -4.72
C VAL A 125 -24.83 -10.88 -4.98
N GLU A 126 -25.73 -10.81 -4.01
CA GLU A 126 -26.85 -9.89 -4.01
C GLU A 126 -26.65 -8.82 -2.93
N ILE A 127 -26.64 -7.56 -3.33
CA ILE A 127 -26.47 -6.40 -2.45
C ILE A 127 -27.85 -5.88 -2.06
N ASN A 128 -28.11 -5.75 -0.76
CA ASN A 128 -29.32 -5.11 -0.26
C ASN A 128 -28.96 -3.93 0.64
N SER A 129 -29.01 -2.73 0.07
CA SER A 129 -28.65 -1.48 0.76
C SER A 129 -29.65 -1.09 1.85
N GLU A 130 -30.92 -1.52 1.77
CA GLU A 130 -31.95 -1.18 2.78
C GLU A 130 -31.65 -1.84 4.13
N ILE A 131 -31.22 -3.10 4.11
CA ILE A 131 -30.81 -3.86 5.30
C ILE A 131 -29.29 -3.89 5.51
N ARG A 132 -28.53 -3.12 4.73
CA ARG A 132 -27.05 -3.03 4.81
C ARG A 132 -26.36 -4.40 4.75
N CYS A 133 -26.85 -5.32 3.93
CA CYS A 133 -26.36 -6.70 3.88
C CYS A 133 -26.00 -7.13 2.45
N VAL A 134 -24.88 -7.85 2.30
CA VAL A 134 -24.53 -8.57 1.07
C VAL A 134 -24.70 -10.07 1.29
N LYS A 135 -25.38 -10.73 0.37
CA LYS A 135 -25.58 -12.18 0.37
C LYS A 135 -24.64 -12.86 -0.61
N PHE A 136 -23.76 -13.72 -0.07
CA PHE A 136 -22.81 -14.58 -0.76
C PHE A 136 -23.34 -16.02 -0.76
N ASP A 137 -24.32 -16.30 -1.63
CA ASP A 137 -25.06 -17.57 -1.64
C ASP A 137 -24.96 -18.34 -2.96
N TYR A 138 -24.04 -17.95 -3.85
CA TYR A 138 -23.78 -18.67 -5.09
C TYR A 138 -22.33 -18.53 -5.59
N LEU A 139 -21.72 -19.64 -6.00
CA LEU A 139 -20.47 -19.67 -6.77
C LEU A 139 -20.72 -20.23 -8.17
N SER A 140 -20.40 -19.44 -9.19
CA SER A 140 -20.28 -19.92 -10.57
C SER A 140 -18.92 -20.57 -10.79
N SER A 141 -18.84 -21.45 -11.79
CA SER A 141 -17.63 -22.17 -12.21
C SER A 141 -17.67 -22.36 -13.73
N GLN A 142 -16.57 -22.78 -14.36
CA GLN A 142 -16.53 -23.05 -15.80
C GLN A 142 -17.58 -24.08 -16.25
N GLY A 143 -17.98 -25.02 -15.37
CA GLY A 143 -19.04 -26.00 -15.64
C GLY A 143 -20.46 -25.52 -15.26
N SER A 144 -20.59 -24.34 -14.67
CA SER A 144 -21.84 -23.78 -14.18
C SER A 144 -21.85 -22.26 -14.37
N GLU A 145 -21.52 -21.82 -15.58
CA GLU A 145 -21.56 -20.41 -15.95
C GLU A 145 -23.00 -19.91 -15.88
N VAL A 146 -23.16 -18.67 -15.43
CA VAL A 146 -24.46 -18.06 -15.22
C VAL A 146 -24.48 -16.72 -15.93
N ASP A 147 -25.50 -16.52 -16.75
CA ASP A 147 -25.85 -15.19 -17.24
C ASP A 147 -26.52 -14.41 -16.10
N ILE A 148 -25.77 -13.47 -15.54
CA ILE A 148 -26.20 -12.63 -14.42
C ILE A 148 -27.44 -11.80 -14.75
N ALA A 149 -27.66 -11.41 -16.01
CA ALA A 149 -28.86 -10.66 -16.40
C ALA A 149 -30.13 -11.49 -16.24
N ASN A 150 -30.00 -12.81 -16.35
CA ASN A 150 -31.09 -13.79 -16.22
C ASN A 150 -31.01 -14.60 -14.91
N PHE A 151 -30.05 -14.30 -14.04
CA PHE A 151 -29.87 -15.00 -12.78
C PHE A 151 -30.95 -14.57 -11.78
N ALA A 152 -31.71 -15.55 -11.30
CA ALA A 152 -32.59 -15.37 -10.16
C ALA A 152 -31.83 -15.81 -8.90
N PRO A 153 -31.38 -14.88 -8.04
CA PRO A 153 -30.80 -15.25 -6.76
C PRO A 153 -31.83 -16.01 -5.92
N ARG A 154 -31.36 -16.87 -5.01
CA ARG A 154 -32.28 -17.54 -4.08
C ARG A 154 -32.98 -16.47 -3.24
N ALA A 155 -34.23 -16.71 -2.86
CA ALA A 155 -34.93 -15.81 -1.97
C ALA A 155 -34.09 -15.58 -0.69
N TRP A 156 -34.09 -14.33 -0.21
CA TRP A 156 -33.56 -14.04 1.12
C TRP A 156 -34.31 -14.90 2.16
N PRO A 157 -33.65 -15.29 3.27
CA PRO A 157 -34.35 -15.95 4.37
C PRO A 157 -35.61 -15.18 4.81
N ASP A 158 -36.62 -15.90 5.28
CA ASP A 158 -37.84 -15.25 5.79
C ASP A 158 -37.50 -14.35 6.98
N ASP A 159 -38.14 -13.18 7.03
CA ASP A 159 -37.95 -12.16 8.09
C ASP A 159 -36.48 -11.69 8.25
N MET A 160 -35.74 -11.49 7.15
CA MET A 160 -34.38 -10.94 7.23
C MET A 160 -34.31 -9.58 7.96
N VAL A 161 -35.35 -8.76 7.88
CA VAL A 161 -35.44 -7.52 8.66
C VAL A 161 -35.47 -7.82 10.15
N GLY A 162 -36.27 -8.80 10.58
CA GLY A 162 -36.28 -9.31 11.95
C GLY A 162 -34.96 -9.99 12.35
N VAL A 163 -34.31 -10.73 11.45
CA VAL A 163 -32.98 -11.32 11.69
C VAL A 163 -31.92 -10.24 11.94
N VAL A 164 -31.90 -9.19 11.11
CA VAL A 164 -30.98 -8.04 11.28
C VAL A 164 -31.33 -7.26 12.56
N ALA A 165 -32.61 -7.08 12.86
CA ALA A 165 -33.06 -6.45 14.09
C ALA A 165 -32.70 -7.27 15.35
N GLN A 166 -32.86 -8.59 15.31
CA GLN A 166 -32.45 -9.52 16.38
C GLN A 166 -30.92 -9.55 16.52
N PHE A 167 -30.21 -9.49 15.41
CA PHE A 167 -28.75 -9.37 15.40
C PHE A 167 -28.31 -8.10 16.12
N ALA A 168 -28.95 -6.96 15.82
CA ALA A 168 -28.65 -5.67 16.45
C ALA A 168 -29.12 -5.55 17.91
N ALA A 169 -30.27 -6.12 18.25
CA ALA A 169 -30.92 -5.97 19.57
C ALA A 169 -30.40 -6.93 20.64
N LYS A 170 -29.56 -7.92 20.28
CA LYS A 170 -29.06 -8.90 21.26
C LYS A 170 -28.05 -8.24 22.20
N GLU A 171 -28.45 -8.04 23.46
CA GLU A 171 -27.56 -7.58 24.53
C GLU A 171 -26.73 -8.76 25.05
N ILE A 172 -25.41 -8.56 25.20
CA ILE A 172 -24.50 -9.52 25.81
C ILE A 172 -24.36 -9.14 27.29
N THR A 173 -24.57 -10.09 28.19
CA THR A 173 -24.66 -9.87 29.63
C THR A 173 -23.34 -9.32 30.22
N GLU A 174 -23.44 -8.30 31.09
CA GLU A 174 -22.35 -7.47 31.64
C GLU A 174 -21.22 -8.19 32.40
N GLN A 175 -21.29 -9.51 32.63
CA GLN A 175 -20.21 -10.26 33.28
C GLN A 175 -19.01 -10.55 32.35
N GLU A 176 -19.18 -10.43 31.04
CA GLU A 176 -18.11 -10.68 30.04
C GLU A 176 -17.48 -9.39 29.47
N THR A 177 -18.14 -8.24 29.64
CA THR A 177 -17.73 -6.90 29.14
C THR A 177 -16.49 -6.33 29.81
N SER A 178 -16.17 -6.75 31.05
CA SER A 178 -14.99 -6.29 31.78
C SER A 178 -13.67 -6.77 31.17
N SER A 179 -13.68 -7.91 30.47
CA SER A 179 -12.52 -8.38 29.72
C SER A 179 -12.28 -7.52 28.46
N PHE A 180 -13.34 -7.04 27.80
CA PHE A 180 -13.21 -6.34 26.52
C PHE A 180 -13.08 -4.83 26.61
N ALA A 181 -13.46 -4.16 27.70
CA ALA A 181 -13.03 -2.77 27.91
C ALA A 181 -11.49 -2.67 28.00
N ALA A 182 -10.85 -3.72 28.53
CA ALA A 182 -9.40 -3.89 28.49
C ALA A 182 -8.90 -4.37 27.11
N ILE A 183 -9.62 -5.27 26.41
CA ILE A 183 -9.21 -5.77 25.08
C ILE A 183 -9.50 -4.80 23.92
N ALA A 184 -10.45 -3.87 24.04
CA ALA A 184 -10.66 -2.77 23.07
C ALA A 184 -9.60 -1.66 23.21
N GLN A 185 -8.97 -1.57 24.39
CA GLN A 185 -7.70 -0.86 24.56
C GLN A 185 -6.50 -1.68 24.03
N GLU A 186 -6.67 -2.97 23.75
CA GLU A 186 -5.63 -3.94 23.34
C GLU A 186 -5.72 -4.35 21.84
N PHE A 187 -6.86 -4.09 21.18
CA PHE A 187 -7.05 -4.14 19.73
C PHE A 187 -6.80 -2.75 19.17
N ASP A 188 -5.52 -2.48 18.98
CA ASP A 188 -5.03 -1.21 18.54
C ASP A 188 -5.23 -1.01 17.01
N LEU A 189 -6.48 -0.71 16.63
CA LEU A 189 -6.83 -0.05 15.35
C LEU A 189 -6.22 1.37 15.26
N GLU A 190 -5.55 1.86 16.30
CA GLU A 190 -5.03 3.22 16.45
C GLU A 190 -3.63 3.41 15.87
N THR A 191 -2.89 2.36 15.49
CA THR A 191 -1.44 2.53 15.19
C THR A 191 -0.99 2.20 13.76
N ILE A 192 -1.76 1.45 12.97
CA ILE A 192 -1.51 1.22 11.53
C ILE A 192 -2.86 1.26 10.84
N GLY A 193 -3.30 2.48 10.56
CA GLY A 193 -4.62 2.74 10.04
C GLY A 193 -4.93 4.22 10.09
N SER A 194 -6.06 4.58 9.48
CA SER A 194 -6.59 5.93 9.42
C SER A 194 -6.66 6.63 10.78
N ARG A 195 -7.00 5.90 11.84
CA ARG A 195 -7.14 6.44 13.21
C ARG A 195 -5.82 6.91 13.82
N SER A 196 -4.68 6.33 13.42
CA SER A 196 -3.35 6.79 13.85
C SER A 196 -3.02 8.20 13.35
N VAL A 197 -3.44 8.49 12.12
CA VAL A 197 -3.16 9.77 11.47
C VAL A 197 -3.97 10.92 12.09
N VAL A 198 -5.13 10.61 12.66
CA VAL A 198 -6.08 11.61 13.20
C VAL A 198 -6.29 11.51 14.71
N GLU A 199 -5.67 10.55 15.40
CA GLU A 199 -5.85 10.29 16.84
C GLU A 199 -7.33 10.23 17.27
N GLY A 200 -8.18 9.69 16.40
CA GLY A 200 -9.64 9.61 16.61
C GLY A 200 -10.41 10.95 16.60
N ARG A 201 -9.75 12.08 16.28
CA ARG A 201 -10.36 13.42 16.32
C ARG A 201 -11.04 13.81 15.01
N SER A 202 -12.07 14.63 15.15
CA SER A 202 -12.79 15.31 14.07
C SER A 202 -12.00 16.50 13.49
N TYR A 203 -12.46 17.00 12.34
CA TYR A 203 -11.93 18.21 11.71
C TYR A 203 -11.89 19.42 12.66
N GLU A 204 -12.99 19.66 13.38
CA GLU A 204 -13.15 20.80 14.28
C GLU A 204 -12.18 20.74 15.47
N GLU A 205 -11.94 19.54 16.00
CA GLU A 205 -10.98 19.32 17.09
C GLU A 205 -9.55 19.57 16.62
N TRP A 206 -9.21 19.07 15.43
CA TRP A 206 -7.87 19.26 14.86
C TRP A 206 -7.52 20.71 14.58
N LEU A 207 -8.47 21.56 14.18
CA LEU A 207 -8.21 22.98 13.88
C LEU A 207 -7.46 23.72 15.01
N ASN A 208 -7.70 23.33 16.26
CA ASN A 208 -7.06 23.94 17.43
C ASN A 208 -5.64 23.40 17.70
N LEU A 209 -5.30 22.25 17.13
CA LEU A 209 -4.05 21.52 17.37
C LEU A 209 -3.05 21.66 16.22
N LEU A 210 -3.47 22.14 15.06
CA LEU A 210 -2.59 22.33 13.90
C LEU A 210 -1.46 23.31 14.20
N SER A 211 -0.27 22.98 13.71
CA SER A 211 0.87 23.92 13.66
C SER A 211 0.60 25.09 12.73
N ASP A 212 1.36 26.18 12.86
CA ASP A 212 1.20 27.36 12.00
C ASP A 212 1.42 27.04 10.51
N SER A 213 2.34 26.12 10.20
CA SER A 213 2.57 25.67 8.82
C SER A 213 1.40 24.85 8.28
N GLN A 214 0.79 24.00 9.10
CA GLN A 214 -0.43 23.26 8.73
C GLN A 214 -1.64 24.20 8.59
N LYS A 215 -1.77 25.21 9.46
CA LYS A 215 -2.79 26.27 9.34
C LYS A 215 -2.61 27.07 8.06
N ASN A 216 -1.36 27.38 7.69
CA ASN A 216 -1.04 28.07 6.43
C ASN A 216 -1.58 27.29 5.22
N ILE A 217 -1.44 25.96 5.18
CA ILE A 217 -2.02 25.11 4.12
C ILE A 217 -3.53 25.34 3.99
N LEU A 218 -4.25 25.39 5.13
CA LEU A 218 -5.69 25.63 5.15
C LEU A 218 -6.09 27.08 4.82
N GLN A 219 -5.20 28.05 5.03
CA GLN A 219 -5.43 29.46 4.72
C GLN A 219 -5.21 29.80 3.25
N GLN A 220 -4.54 28.93 2.49
CA GLN A 220 -4.39 29.12 1.05
C GLN A 220 -5.75 29.22 0.36
N HIS A 221 -5.80 30.00 -0.72
CA HIS A 221 -7.01 30.13 -1.52
C HIS A 221 -7.47 28.76 -2.03
N ILE A 222 -8.78 28.49 -2.05
CA ILE A 222 -9.32 27.15 -2.38
C ILE A 222 -8.90 26.66 -3.77
N ASN A 223 -8.70 27.59 -4.71
CA ASN A 223 -8.25 27.28 -6.08
C ASN A 223 -6.72 27.34 -6.26
N ALA A 224 -5.94 27.51 -5.19
CA ALA A 224 -4.48 27.46 -5.27
C ALA A 224 -3.99 26.01 -5.31
N SER A 225 -2.98 25.73 -6.13
CA SER A 225 -2.23 24.49 -6.04
C SER A 225 -1.25 24.60 -4.87
N VAL A 226 -1.20 23.58 -4.02
CA VAL A 226 -0.39 23.56 -2.80
C VAL A 226 0.49 22.32 -2.78
N ARG A 227 1.80 22.51 -2.61
CA ARG A 227 2.76 21.42 -2.39
C ARG A 227 3.15 21.36 -0.94
N ILE A 228 2.68 20.33 -0.25
CA ILE A 228 2.98 20.03 1.15
C ILE A 228 4.28 19.24 1.19
N LEU A 229 5.34 19.88 1.64
CA LEU A 229 6.70 19.35 1.65
C LEU A 229 7.14 19.08 3.08
N GLY A 230 7.66 17.88 3.36
CA GLY A 230 8.24 17.63 4.68
C GLY A 230 8.68 16.18 4.89
N PRO A 231 9.47 15.93 5.95
CA PRO A 231 9.99 14.59 6.24
C PRO A 231 8.89 13.64 6.73
N ALA A 232 9.26 12.38 6.95
CA ALA A 232 8.41 11.43 7.66
C ALA A 232 7.99 11.96 9.05
N GLY A 233 6.70 11.83 9.39
CA GLY A 233 6.18 12.22 10.71
C GLY A 233 5.84 13.71 10.90
N SER A 234 5.88 14.53 9.84
CA SER A 234 5.48 15.96 9.89
C SER A 234 3.97 16.20 9.76
N GLY A 235 3.16 15.15 9.59
CA GLY A 235 1.70 15.25 9.47
C GLY A 235 1.20 15.67 8.08
N LYS A 236 1.94 15.35 7.01
CA LYS A 236 1.57 15.68 5.61
C LYS A 236 0.19 15.12 5.23
N THR A 237 -0.05 13.83 5.46
CA THR A 237 -1.31 13.16 5.15
C THR A 237 -2.48 13.80 5.90
N LEU A 238 -2.32 14.13 7.18
CA LEU A 238 -3.34 14.85 7.96
C LEU A 238 -3.65 16.22 7.34
N ALA A 239 -2.62 17.01 7.02
CA ALA A 239 -2.80 18.32 6.40
C ALA A 239 -3.51 18.23 5.04
N LEU A 240 -3.16 17.24 4.21
CA LEU A 240 -3.80 16.94 2.94
C LEU A 240 -5.29 16.60 3.12
N CYS A 241 -5.62 15.70 4.04
CA CYS A 241 -7.01 15.28 4.30
C CYS A 241 -7.84 16.41 4.93
N MET A 242 -7.27 17.18 5.87
CA MET A 242 -7.91 18.38 6.41
C MET A 242 -8.24 19.38 5.30
N ARG A 243 -7.30 19.60 4.37
CA ARG A 243 -7.52 20.47 3.21
C ARG A 243 -8.61 19.91 2.28
N ALA A 244 -8.65 18.60 2.05
CA ALA A 244 -9.69 17.94 1.26
C ALA A 244 -11.09 18.18 1.85
N ILE A 245 -11.24 17.98 3.17
CA ILE A 245 -12.49 18.23 3.89
C ILE A 245 -12.88 19.70 3.81
N GLN A 246 -11.93 20.62 4.02
CA GLN A 246 -12.16 22.06 3.90
C GLN A 246 -12.70 22.44 2.52
N ILE A 247 -12.07 21.95 1.44
CA ILE A 247 -12.51 22.21 0.07
C ILE A 247 -13.91 21.63 -0.16
N SER A 248 -14.18 20.39 0.28
CA SER A 248 -15.48 19.73 0.11
C SER A 248 -16.63 20.42 0.88
N ARG A 249 -16.31 21.17 1.94
CA ARG A 249 -17.27 21.91 2.76
C ARG A 249 -17.52 23.34 2.25
N ASP A 250 -16.75 23.80 1.29
CA ASP A 250 -16.92 25.13 0.70
C ASP A 250 -18.27 25.27 -0.02
N LYS A 251 -18.90 26.45 0.16
CA LYS A 251 -20.26 26.70 -0.33
C LYS A 251 -20.31 26.73 -1.85
N ASP A 252 -19.31 27.30 -2.51
CA ASP A 252 -19.28 27.42 -3.97
C ASP A 252 -18.96 26.06 -4.60
N VAL A 253 -18.06 25.28 -3.98
CA VAL A 253 -17.77 23.90 -4.40
C VAL A 253 -19.03 23.05 -4.35
N ARG A 254 -19.79 23.09 -3.24
CA ARG A 254 -21.04 22.34 -3.09
C ARG A 254 -22.14 22.81 -4.04
N ALA A 255 -22.34 24.12 -4.16
CA ALA A 255 -23.38 24.68 -5.02
C ALA A 255 -23.15 24.34 -6.51
N GLN A 256 -21.90 24.20 -6.92
CA GLN A 256 -21.52 23.86 -8.29
C GLN A 256 -21.36 22.35 -8.52
N GLY A 257 -21.55 21.51 -7.50
CA GLY A 257 -21.35 20.05 -7.60
C GLY A 257 -19.93 19.70 -8.03
N ARG A 258 -18.93 20.45 -7.55
CA ARG A 258 -17.52 20.21 -7.91
C ARG A 258 -17.02 18.91 -7.29
N ARG A 259 -16.23 18.17 -8.06
CA ARG A 259 -15.73 16.83 -7.69
C ARG A 259 -14.27 16.89 -7.26
N LEU A 260 -13.96 16.24 -6.15
CA LEU A 260 -12.60 16.12 -5.63
C LEU A 260 -12.11 14.68 -5.83
N LEU A 261 -10.89 14.52 -6.32
CA LEU A 261 -10.20 13.24 -6.36
C LEU A 261 -9.08 13.23 -5.33
N VAL A 262 -8.99 12.20 -4.51
CA VAL A 262 -7.76 11.83 -3.80
C VAL A 262 -7.21 10.58 -4.48
N ALA A 263 -6.15 10.74 -5.26
CA ALA A 263 -5.52 9.65 -5.98
C ALA A 263 -4.46 8.97 -5.11
N THR A 264 -4.47 7.63 -5.08
CA THR A 264 -3.47 6.81 -4.38
C THR A 264 -2.78 5.85 -5.34
N HIS A 265 -1.68 5.24 -4.92
CA HIS A 265 -0.93 4.27 -5.75
C HIS A 265 -1.45 2.83 -5.56
N SER A 266 -2.00 2.51 -4.39
CA SER A 266 -2.59 1.20 -4.08
C SER A 266 -3.96 1.30 -3.42
N TRP A 267 -4.68 0.18 -3.40
CA TRP A 267 -5.96 0.06 -2.67
C TRP A 267 -5.77 0.21 -1.16
N ALA A 268 -4.71 -0.36 -0.58
CA ALA A 268 -4.41 -0.21 0.84
C ALA A 268 -4.23 1.27 1.26
N MET A 269 -3.64 2.10 0.39
CA MET A 269 -3.55 3.55 0.62
C MET A 269 -4.90 4.24 0.50
N SER A 270 -5.74 3.84 -0.47
CA SER A 270 -7.10 4.38 -0.63
C SER A 270 -7.95 4.12 0.62
N GLU A 271 -7.99 2.88 1.12
CA GLU A 271 -8.75 2.53 2.32
C GLU A 271 -8.27 3.31 3.56
N ARG A 272 -6.95 3.51 3.69
CA ARG A 272 -6.37 4.33 4.76
C ARG A 272 -6.84 5.78 4.67
N ILE A 273 -6.76 6.41 3.50
CA ILE A 273 -7.19 7.80 3.30
C ILE A 273 -8.69 7.93 3.53
N ASP A 274 -9.50 7.01 3.03
CA ASP A 274 -10.95 6.98 3.27
C ASP A 274 -11.26 6.94 4.76
N GLY A 275 -10.58 6.08 5.51
CA GLY A 275 -10.75 6.03 6.96
C GLY A 275 -10.39 7.36 7.65
N VAL A 276 -9.36 8.07 7.16
CA VAL A 276 -8.93 9.36 7.71
C VAL A 276 -10.02 10.39 7.46
N LEU A 277 -10.50 10.48 6.23
CA LEU A 277 -11.56 11.40 5.82
C LEU A 277 -12.86 11.13 6.57
N ASN A 278 -13.25 9.86 6.72
CA ASN A 278 -14.42 9.45 7.50
C ASN A 278 -14.30 9.93 8.95
N THR A 279 -13.15 9.71 9.58
CA THR A 279 -12.94 10.11 10.99
C THR A 279 -12.98 11.63 11.15
N LEU A 280 -12.30 12.38 10.27
CA LEU A 280 -12.34 13.85 10.25
C LEU A 280 -13.76 14.38 10.03
N ASN A 281 -14.58 13.65 9.30
CA ASN A 281 -15.96 14.01 8.99
C ASN A 281 -16.99 13.33 9.92
N GLY A 282 -16.60 13.02 11.16
CA GLY A 282 -17.52 12.53 12.20
C GLY A 282 -18.00 11.09 12.00
N GLY A 283 -17.20 10.27 11.32
CA GLY A 283 -17.51 8.87 11.00
C GLY A 283 -18.31 8.67 9.70
N ILE A 284 -18.54 9.73 8.92
CA ILE A 284 -19.37 9.70 7.70
C ILE A 284 -18.50 9.99 6.47
N SER A 285 -18.72 9.25 5.39
CA SER A 285 -18.03 9.51 4.12
C SER A 285 -18.39 10.87 3.53
N PRO A 286 -17.40 11.67 3.08
CA PRO A 286 -17.64 12.98 2.49
C PRO A 286 -18.17 12.87 1.04
N ASP A 287 -19.41 13.31 0.80
CA ASP A 287 -20.15 13.17 -0.47
C ASP A 287 -19.43 13.62 -1.76
N ALA A 288 -18.51 14.58 -1.68
CA ALA A 288 -17.86 15.18 -2.86
C ALA A 288 -16.45 14.64 -3.15
N ILE A 289 -15.93 13.75 -2.30
CA ILE A 289 -14.56 13.24 -2.40
C ILE A 289 -14.59 11.80 -2.91
N THR A 290 -13.92 11.56 -4.02
CA THR A 290 -13.63 10.22 -4.51
C THR A 290 -12.19 9.87 -4.14
N VAL A 291 -11.98 8.80 -3.39
CA VAL A 291 -10.65 8.24 -3.10
C VAL A 291 -10.47 6.99 -3.92
N PHE A 292 -9.41 6.92 -4.73
CA PHE A 292 -9.23 5.78 -5.64
C PHE A 292 -7.76 5.58 -6.04
N PRO A 293 -7.32 4.34 -6.29
CA PRO A 293 -6.02 4.11 -6.91
C PRO A 293 -6.02 4.62 -8.35
N LEU A 294 -4.91 5.23 -8.77
CA LEU A 294 -4.80 5.81 -10.11
C LEU A 294 -5.01 4.76 -11.20
N LEU A 295 -4.39 3.58 -11.08
CA LEU A 295 -4.54 2.51 -12.08
C LEU A 295 -6.02 2.16 -12.28
N SER A 296 -6.72 1.84 -11.20
CA SER A 296 -8.15 1.51 -11.22
C SER A 296 -8.99 2.64 -11.84
N LEU A 297 -8.64 3.91 -11.59
CA LEU A 297 -9.33 5.05 -12.17
C LEU A 297 -9.11 5.16 -13.68
N LEU A 298 -7.87 4.95 -14.14
CA LEU A 298 -7.55 4.88 -15.56
C LEU A 298 -8.25 3.70 -16.23
N GLU A 299 -8.38 2.57 -15.55
CA GLU A 299 -9.14 1.42 -16.05
C GLU A 299 -10.62 1.73 -16.22
N LEU A 300 -11.24 2.48 -15.30
CA LEU A 300 -12.64 2.90 -15.44
C LEU A 300 -12.85 3.79 -16.68
N HIS A 301 -11.94 4.74 -16.92
CA HIS A 301 -12.11 5.73 -17.99
C HIS A 301 -11.56 5.27 -19.36
N ALA A 302 -10.50 4.46 -19.35
CA ALA A 302 -9.75 4.06 -20.53
C ALA A 302 -9.69 2.54 -20.76
N GLY A 303 -10.12 1.69 -19.82
CA GLY A 303 -9.99 0.22 -19.90
C GLY A 303 -10.81 -0.49 -20.99
N HIS A 304 -11.57 0.25 -21.80
CA HIS A 304 -12.31 -0.27 -22.97
C HIS A 304 -11.48 -0.24 -24.27
N ILE A 305 -10.19 0.08 -24.22
CA ILE A 305 -9.31 0.12 -25.39
C ILE A 305 -8.96 -1.30 -25.83
N GLY A 306 -9.26 -1.61 -27.10
CA GLY A 306 -8.93 -2.89 -27.73
C GLY A 306 -9.91 -3.99 -27.34
N GLN A 307 -10.72 -4.44 -28.31
CA GLN A 307 -11.71 -5.51 -28.12
C GLN A 307 -11.09 -6.90 -27.82
N GLN A 308 -9.78 -6.98 -27.56
CA GLN A 308 -9.03 -8.17 -27.16
C GLN A 308 -8.57 -7.95 -25.72
N ARG A 309 -8.97 -8.86 -24.81
CA ARG A 309 -8.66 -8.78 -23.38
C ARG A 309 -7.16 -9.03 -23.12
N THR A 310 -6.33 -8.00 -23.24
CA THR A 310 -4.98 -8.02 -22.66
C THR A 310 -5.09 -7.85 -21.15
N ASN A 311 -4.44 -8.73 -20.38
CA ASN A 311 -4.43 -8.62 -18.92
C ASN A 311 -3.34 -7.63 -18.51
N VAL A 312 -3.66 -6.65 -17.68
CA VAL A 312 -2.64 -5.86 -16.99
C VAL A 312 -2.04 -6.73 -15.89
N ILE A 313 -0.71 -6.77 -15.77
CA ILE A 313 -0.07 -7.48 -14.66
C ILE A 313 -0.23 -6.67 -13.37
N GLY A 314 -0.80 -7.31 -12.34
CA GLY A 314 -1.04 -6.67 -11.05
C GLY A 314 -2.40 -5.97 -10.98
N ASP A 315 -2.83 -5.77 -9.74
CA ASP A 315 -4.15 -5.24 -9.38
C ASP A 315 -4.12 -3.73 -9.20
N ASP A 316 -2.93 -3.20 -8.89
CA ASP A 316 -2.58 -1.80 -8.80
C ASP A 316 -1.12 -1.58 -9.24
N SER A 317 -0.66 -0.33 -9.18
CA SER A 317 0.70 0.05 -9.60
C SER A 317 1.77 -0.61 -8.72
N SER A 318 1.49 -0.86 -7.43
CA SER A 318 2.45 -1.49 -6.52
C SER A 318 2.68 -2.97 -6.86
N GLU A 319 1.61 -3.73 -7.11
CA GLU A 319 1.73 -5.15 -7.46
C GLU A 319 2.26 -5.35 -8.89
N GLY A 320 1.88 -4.47 -9.83
CA GLY A 320 2.40 -4.52 -11.21
C GLY A 320 3.92 -4.37 -11.28
N ARG A 321 4.49 -3.52 -10.42
CA ARG A 321 5.94 -3.41 -10.22
C ARG A 321 6.56 -4.73 -9.76
N LEU A 322 5.99 -5.39 -8.75
CA LEU A 322 6.51 -6.66 -8.22
C LEU A 322 6.52 -7.76 -9.28
N LYS A 323 5.41 -7.92 -9.99
CA LYS A 323 5.30 -8.91 -11.09
C LYS A 323 6.29 -8.62 -12.21
N SER A 324 6.56 -7.35 -12.51
CA SER A 324 7.56 -6.97 -13.51
C SER A 324 8.97 -7.40 -13.08
N ILE A 325 9.34 -7.15 -11.81
CA ILE A 325 10.63 -7.57 -11.24
C ILE A 325 10.79 -9.09 -11.30
N GLU A 326 9.74 -9.85 -10.96
CA GLU A 326 9.75 -11.32 -11.05
C GLU A 326 10.03 -11.81 -12.47
N ILE A 327 9.30 -11.29 -13.47
CA ILE A 327 9.46 -11.66 -14.89
C ILE A 327 10.86 -11.28 -15.39
N ILE A 328 11.40 -10.12 -14.99
CA ILE A 328 12.77 -9.73 -15.33
C ILE A 328 13.76 -10.73 -14.71
N GLY A 329 13.60 -11.12 -13.44
CA GLY A 329 14.46 -12.12 -12.79
C GLY A 329 14.46 -13.48 -13.50
N GLU A 330 13.29 -13.93 -13.95
CA GLU A 330 13.14 -15.13 -14.79
C GLU A 330 13.85 -14.99 -16.14
N THR A 331 13.76 -13.81 -16.74
CA THR A 331 14.39 -13.47 -18.03
C THR A 331 15.92 -13.54 -17.95
N ILE A 332 16.51 -12.94 -16.91
CA ILE A 332 17.98 -12.96 -16.74
C ILE A 332 18.47 -14.41 -16.58
N SER A 333 17.68 -15.29 -15.98
CA SER A 333 18.03 -16.72 -15.83
C SER A 333 18.10 -17.49 -17.15
N LYS A 334 17.50 -16.97 -18.22
CA LYS A 334 17.45 -17.59 -19.57
C LYS A 334 18.55 -17.03 -20.50
N LEU A 335 19.24 -15.96 -20.12
CA LEU A 335 20.21 -15.28 -20.98
C LEU A 335 21.61 -15.91 -20.91
N GLU A 336 22.23 -16.07 -22.08
CA GLU A 336 23.62 -16.54 -22.20
C GLU A 336 24.58 -15.34 -22.35
N LEU A 337 25.47 -15.14 -21.37
CA LEU A 337 26.48 -14.07 -21.36
C LEU A 337 27.43 -14.09 -22.56
N THR A 338 27.65 -15.26 -23.16
CA THR A 338 28.48 -15.42 -24.37
C THR A 338 28.01 -14.59 -25.55
N ASN A 339 26.73 -14.20 -25.57
CA ASN A 339 26.13 -13.36 -26.61
C ASN A 339 26.30 -11.85 -26.34
N HIS A 340 26.90 -11.47 -25.19
CA HIS A 340 27.07 -10.08 -24.76
C HIS A 340 28.51 -9.80 -24.31
N PRO A 341 29.49 -9.80 -25.24
CA PRO A 341 30.88 -9.53 -24.89
C PRO A 341 31.07 -8.08 -24.45
N GLY A 342 31.88 -7.87 -23.41
CA GLY A 342 32.29 -6.54 -22.94
C GLY A 342 31.34 -5.88 -21.95
N VAL A 343 30.33 -6.59 -21.45
CA VAL A 343 29.54 -6.16 -20.28
C VAL A 343 30.45 -6.05 -19.05
N ALA A 344 30.12 -5.13 -18.14
CA ALA A 344 30.85 -4.94 -16.91
C ALA A 344 30.85 -6.20 -16.03
N ASP A 345 31.95 -6.44 -15.32
CA ASP A 345 32.15 -7.65 -14.50
C ASP A 345 31.02 -7.85 -13.48
N TRP A 346 30.51 -6.78 -12.87
CA TRP A 346 29.41 -6.87 -11.90
C TRP A 346 28.11 -7.41 -12.52
N ILE A 347 27.84 -7.14 -13.81
CA ILE A 347 26.70 -7.71 -14.54
C ILE A 347 26.97 -9.19 -14.80
N GLY A 348 28.17 -9.53 -15.29
CA GLY A 348 28.57 -10.91 -15.54
C GLY A 348 28.49 -11.80 -14.29
N ASP A 349 28.98 -11.29 -13.17
CA ASP A 349 28.93 -11.93 -11.86
C ASP A 349 27.48 -12.12 -11.41
N ALA A 350 26.65 -11.06 -11.49
CA ALA A 350 25.24 -11.13 -11.11
C ALA A 350 24.42 -12.10 -11.98
N VAL A 351 24.70 -12.16 -13.29
CA VAL A 351 24.06 -13.12 -14.21
C VAL A 351 24.53 -14.56 -13.97
N SER A 352 25.70 -14.75 -13.37
CA SER A 352 26.23 -16.08 -13.02
C SER A 352 25.88 -16.52 -11.59
N ALA A 353 25.49 -15.57 -10.73
CA ALA A 353 25.15 -15.82 -9.34
C ALA A 353 23.84 -16.61 -9.17
N ALA A 354 23.62 -17.21 -7.99
CA ALA A 354 22.38 -17.92 -7.67
C ALA A 354 21.14 -17.00 -7.84
N LYS A 355 19.98 -17.58 -8.16
CA LYS A 355 18.75 -16.80 -8.45
C LYS A 355 18.28 -15.95 -7.27
N ASP A 356 18.47 -16.48 -6.06
CA ASP A 356 18.17 -15.90 -4.76
C ASP A 356 19.33 -15.06 -4.18
N SER A 357 20.41 -14.88 -4.94
CA SER A 357 21.54 -14.08 -4.48
C SER A 357 21.24 -12.58 -4.56
N ARG A 358 21.85 -11.82 -3.65
CA ARG A 358 21.73 -10.36 -3.65
C ARG A 358 22.21 -9.70 -4.94
N GLN A 359 23.31 -10.21 -5.51
CA GLN A 359 23.86 -9.72 -6.78
C GLN A 359 22.82 -9.85 -7.91
N ARG A 360 22.06 -10.97 -7.93
CA ARG A 360 20.95 -11.16 -8.86
C ARG A 360 19.83 -10.15 -8.62
N LEU A 361 19.44 -9.94 -7.37
CA LEU A 361 18.37 -9.01 -7.05
C LEU A 361 18.75 -7.57 -7.42
N ASP A 362 19.96 -7.13 -7.07
CA ASP A 362 20.44 -5.78 -7.39
C ASP A 362 20.44 -5.53 -8.90
N LEU A 363 20.95 -6.48 -9.70
CA LEU A 363 20.86 -6.39 -11.15
C LEU A 363 19.40 -6.35 -11.65
N THR A 364 18.52 -7.16 -11.07
CA THR A 364 17.10 -7.20 -11.46
C THR A 364 16.40 -5.88 -11.16
N LEU A 365 16.66 -5.28 -10.01
CA LEU A 365 16.12 -3.97 -9.62
C LEU A 365 16.66 -2.85 -10.50
N ASP A 366 17.97 -2.83 -10.76
CA ASP A 366 18.58 -1.84 -11.63
C ASP A 366 18.04 -1.96 -13.07
N LEU A 367 17.84 -3.18 -13.57
CA LEU A 367 17.18 -3.43 -14.86
C LEU A 367 15.73 -2.97 -14.89
N TYR A 368 14.96 -3.21 -13.82
CA TYR A 368 13.59 -2.71 -13.70
C TYR A 368 13.55 -1.18 -13.76
N ASP A 369 14.37 -0.51 -12.94
CA ASP A 369 14.44 0.96 -12.89
C ASP A 369 14.93 1.53 -14.24
N GLU A 370 15.79 0.83 -14.97
CA GLU A 370 16.21 1.23 -16.32
C GLU A 370 15.09 1.06 -17.36
N ILE A 371 14.40 -0.09 -17.35
CA ILE A 371 13.33 -0.38 -18.31
C ILE A 371 12.15 0.57 -18.07
N SER A 372 11.66 0.67 -16.84
CA SER A 372 10.49 1.47 -16.47
C SER A 372 10.82 2.97 -16.36
N GLY A 373 11.93 3.33 -15.73
CA GLY A 373 12.28 4.72 -15.46
C GLY A 373 12.97 5.45 -16.62
N VAL A 374 13.63 4.74 -17.53
CA VAL A 374 14.41 5.34 -18.63
C VAL A 374 13.85 4.96 -19.99
N LEU A 375 13.75 3.67 -20.31
CA LEU A 375 13.38 3.21 -21.65
C LEU A 375 11.93 3.54 -21.99
N THR A 376 10.96 3.04 -21.22
CA THR A 376 9.54 3.27 -21.47
C THR A 376 9.19 4.75 -21.30
N ALA A 377 9.78 5.42 -20.31
CA ALA A 377 9.64 6.87 -20.08
C ALA A 377 10.08 7.72 -21.28
N SER A 378 11.14 7.30 -21.98
CA SER A 378 11.65 7.98 -23.19
C SER A 378 11.01 7.47 -24.48
N GLY A 379 10.06 6.52 -24.40
CA GLY A 379 9.39 5.94 -25.55
C GLY A 379 10.25 4.99 -26.39
N VAL A 380 11.30 4.41 -25.80
CA VAL A 380 12.18 3.46 -26.50
C VAL A 380 11.42 2.15 -26.75
N SER A 381 11.31 1.76 -28.01
CA SER A 381 10.66 0.53 -28.42
C SER A 381 11.70 -0.56 -28.76
N PRO A 382 11.51 -1.82 -28.31
CA PRO A 382 12.45 -2.91 -28.59
C PRO A 382 12.59 -3.23 -30.09
N ASP A 383 11.58 -2.86 -30.88
CA ASP A 383 11.47 -3.11 -32.32
C ASP A 383 11.82 -1.89 -33.18
N ASP A 384 12.14 -0.74 -32.55
CA ASP A 384 12.52 0.48 -33.25
C ASP A 384 14.04 0.71 -33.18
N PRO A 385 14.79 0.49 -34.27
CA PRO A 385 16.23 0.65 -34.28
C PRO A 385 16.70 2.09 -34.00
N GLU A 386 15.90 3.11 -34.34
CA GLU A 386 16.29 4.51 -34.16
C GLU A 386 16.28 4.90 -32.68
N SER A 387 15.18 4.62 -31.95
CA SER A 387 15.13 4.88 -30.50
C SER A 387 16.17 4.08 -29.71
N ILE A 388 16.48 2.85 -30.13
CA ILE A 388 17.57 2.06 -29.53
C ILE A 388 18.93 2.75 -29.75
N GLN A 389 19.21 3.24 -30.97
CA GLN A 389 20.45 3.94 -31.25
C GLN A 389 20.58 5.23 -30.42
N GLU A 390 19.49 5.98 -30.25
CA GLU A 390 19.47 7.18 -29.41
C GLU A 390 19.76 6.84 -27.94
N TYR A 391 19.12 5.80 -27.39
CA TYR A 391 19.38 5.31 -26.03
C TYR A 391 20.83 4.85 -25.83
N LEU A 392 21.41 4.12 -26.80
CA LEU A 392 22.80 3.68 -26.74
C LEU A 392 23.80 4.84 -26.88
N GLY A 393 23.39 5.94 -27.54
CA GLY A 393 24.21 7.12 -27.79
C GLY A 393 24.09 8.21 -26.71
N SER A 394 23.09 8.15 -25.83
CA SER A 394 22.83 9.18 -24.83
C SER A 394 23.94 9.28 -23.77
N SER A 395 24.11 10.47 -23.19
CA SER A 395 24.96 10.66 -22.01
C SER A 395 24.33 10.04 -20.78
N ARG A 396 25.15 9.51 -19.88
CA ARG A 396 24.70 8.94 -18.61
C ARG A 396 24.77 9.98 -17.51
N GLU A 397 23.67 10.20 -16.82
CA GLU A 397 23.63 11.05 -15.63
C GLU A 397 23.92 10.22 -14.37
N ASP A 398 24.49 10.86 -13.34
CA ASP A 398 24.94 10.18 -12.10
C ASP A 398 23.81 9.53 -11.28
N TRP A 399 22.56 9.98 -11.49
CA TRP A 399 21.37 9.49 -10.80
C TRP A 399 20.66 8.33 -11.54
N MET A 400 21.14 7.92 -12.72
CA MET A 400 20.57 6.81 -13.47
C MET A 400 21.18 5.47 -13.00
N PRO A 401 20.52 4.32 -13.27
CA PRO A 401 21.11 2.99 -13.01
C PRO A 401 22.53 2.84 -13.58
N PRO A 402 23.38 1.93 -13.07
CA PRO A 402 24.81 1.91 -13.41
C PRO A 402 25.16 1.22 -14.75
N PHE A 403 24.33 1.35 -15.80
CA PHE A 403 24.61 0.83 -17.16
C PHE A 403 25.40 1.85 -17.99
N VAL A 404 26.69 2.00 -17.66
CA VAL A 404 27.54 3.07 -18.18
C VAL A 404 28.00 2.79 -19.62
N THR A 405 28.44 1.57 -19.90
CA THR A 405 29.02 1.27 -21.21
C THR A 405 27.93 0.98 -22.26
N ILE A 406 28.31 1.08 -23.53
CA ILE A 406 27.42 0.69 -24.64
C ILE A 406 27.10 -0.82 -24.56
N ALA A 407 28.05 -1.64 -24.11
CA ALA A 407 27.84 -3.07 -23.93
C ALA A 407 26.82 -3.37 -22.82
N ASP A 408 26.91 -2.68 -21.68
CA ASP A 408 25.94 -2.78 -20.58
C ASP A 408 24.53 -2.42 -21.06
N ARG A 409 24.40 -1.29 -21.77
CA ARG A 409 23.11 -0.86 -22.34
C ARG A 409 22.61 -1.81 -23.43
N GLY A 410 23.50 -2.41 -24.20
CA GLY A 410 23.16 -3.49 -25.14
C GLY A 410 22.58 -4.72 -24.43
N PHE A 411 23.12 -5.07 -23.26
CA PHE A 411 22.56 -6.12 -22.40
C PHE A 411 21.17 -5.74 -21.86
N VAL A 412 20.97 -4.50 -21.42
CA VAL A 412 19.64 -4.00 -21.01
C VAL A 412 18.61 -4.19 -22.13
N ILE A 413 18.95 -3.82 -23.38
CA ILE A 413 18.04 -4.00 -24.52
C ILE A 413 17.71 -5.47 -24.77
N ALA A 414 18.67 -6.38 -24.58
CA ALA A 414 18.43 -7.82 -24.72
C ALA A 414 17.46 -8.34 -23.65
N VAL A 415 17.65 -7.93 -22.39
CA VAL A 415 16.71 -8.23 -21.30
C VAL A 415 15.34 -7.65 -21.62
N TYR A 416 15.26 -6.38 -22.04
CA TYR A 416 14.01 -5.71 -22.36
C TYR A 416 13.24 -6.41 -23.48
N ARG A 417 13.92 -6.87 -24.54
CA ARG A 417 13.30 -7.67 -25.61
C ARG A 417 12.71 -8.97 -25.09
N SER A 418 13.47 -9.72 -24.28
CA SER A 418 12.99 -10.98 -23.73
C SER A 418 11.86 -10.78 -22.71
N PHE A 419 11.91 -9.70 -21.93
CA PHE A 419 10.83 -9.30 -21.03
C PHE A 419 9.54 -9.01 -21.81
N MET A 420 9.62 -8.23 -22.89
CA MET A 420 8.48 -7.92 -23.75
C MET A 420 7.92 -9.17 -24.43
N GLN A 421 8.78 -10.10 -24.87
CA GLN A 421 8.33 -11.38 -25.43
C GLN A 421 7.55 -12.21 -24.40
N GLU A 422 8.03 -12.29 -23.16
CA GLU A 422 7.34 -13.03 -22.09
C GLU A 422 5.96 -12.42 -21.77
N LEU A 423 5.82 -11.09 -21.85
CA LEU A 423 4.51 -10.42 -21.74
C LEU A 423 3.58 -10.76 -22.89
N VAL A 424 4.09 -10.77 -24.13
CA VAL A 424 3.33 -11.17 -25.33
C VAL A 424 2.84 -12.61 -25.20
N ASP A 425 3.72 -13.52 -24.77
CA ASP A 425 3.39 -14.94 -24.58
C ASP A 425 2.31 -15.13 -23.50
N ARG A 426 2.31 -14.29 -22.47
CA ARG A 426 1.28 -14.24 -21.40
C ARG A 426 0.01 -13.49 -21.82
N SER A 427 -0.05 -12.92 -23.02
CA SER A 427 -1.13 -12.01 -23.45
C SER A 427 -1.39 -10.89 -22.43
N ALA A 428 -0.30 -10.37 -21.86
CA ALA A 428 -0.31 -9.41 -20.77
C ALA A 428 0.45 -8.13 -21.14
N ILE A 429 0.17 -7.05 -20.43
CA ILE A 429 0.88 -5.77 -20.52
C ILE A 429 1.27 -5.30 -19.13
N THR A 430 2.33 -4.49 -19.03
CA THR A 430 2.72 -3.86 -17.77
C THR A 430 1.73 -2.77 -17.36
N THR A 431 1.73 -2.43 -16.08
CA THR A 431 1.02 -1.26 -15.56
C THR A 431 1.46 0.02 -16.28
N ASP A 432 2.76 0.22 -16.44
CA ASP A 432 3.33 1.38 -17.14
C ASP A 432 2.81 1.48 -18.59
N GLN A 433 2.80 0.35 -19.32
CA GLN A 433 2.30 0.32 -20.69
C GLN A 433 0.80 0.63 -20.75
N PHE A 434 0.01 0.10 -19.81
CA PHE A 434 -1.40 0.45 -19.70
C PHE A 434 -1.61 1.93 -19.39
N ILE A 435 -0.80 2.53 -18.49
CA ILE A 435 -0.84 3.96 -18.18
C ILE A 435 -0.55 4.79 -19.43
N LEU A 436 0.45 4.43 -20.23
CA LEU A 436 0.74 5.11 -21.51
C LEU A 436 -0.43 5.05 -22.49
N ASP A 437 -1.06 3.89 -22.64
CA ASP A 437 -2.22 3.74 -23.51
C ASP A 437 -3.45 4.48 -22.99
N ALA A 438 -3.64 4.50 -21.66
CA ALA A 438 -4.67 5.30 -21.01
C ALA A 438 -4.44 6.80 -21.24
N ILE A 439 -3.20 7.31 -21.08
CA ILE A 439 -2.84 8.71 -21.38
C ILE A 439 -3.25 9.07 -22.80
N ARG A 440 -2.92 8.24 -23.80
CA ARG A 440 -3.30 8.47 -25.19
C ARG A 440 -4.82 8.60 -25.35
N VAL A 441 -5.59 7.81 -24.62
CA VAL A 441 -7.06 7.92 -24.63
C VAL A 441 -7.56 9.16 -23.91
N LEU A 442 -6.97 9.52 -22.77
CA LEU A 442 -7.30 10.77 -22.09
C LEU A 442 -6.91 12.01 -22.93
N GLU A 443 -6.03 11.88 -23.92
CA GLU A 443 -5.74 12.97 -24.86
C GLU A 443 -6.77 13.08 -26.00
N THR A 444 -7.57 12.05 -26.25
CA THR A 444 -8.56 12.00 -27.33
C THR A 444 -9.66 13.05 -27.20
N PHE A 445 -10.28 13.41 -28.31
CA PHE A 445 -11.45 14.29 -28.31
C PHE A 445 -12.64 13.69 -27.53
N THR A 446 -12.83 12.38 -27.56
CA THR A 446 -13.89 11.69 -26.83
C THR A 446 -13.77 11.89 -25.33
N TRP A 447 -12.57 11.69 -24.76
CA TRP A 447 -12.34 12.00 -23.35
C TRP A 447 -12.54 13.48 -23.05
N ARG A 448 -12.09 14.38 -23.94
CA ARG A 448 -12.29 15.83 -23.76
C ARG A 448 -13.75 16.22 -23.61
N MET A 449 -14.68 15.45 -24.16
CA MET A 449 -16.12 15.68 -23.98
C MET A 449 -16.63 15.05 -22.69
N ARG A 450 -16.20 13.82 -22.38
CA ARG A 450 -16.57 13.15 -21.13
C ARG A 450 -16.06 13.88 -19.89
N LYS A 451 -14.86 14.46 -19.94
CA LYS A 451 -14.27 15.10 -18.76
C LYS A 451 -15.05 16.33 -18.26
N GLU A 452 -15.93 16.92 -19.07
CA GLU A 452 -16.86 17.96 -18.59
C GLU A 452 -17.80 17.41 -17.51
N THR A 453 -18.21 16.14 -17.60
CA THR A 453 -19.06 15.47 -16.61
C THR A 453 -18.24 14.59 -15.66
N GLU A 454 -17.30 13.81 -16.20
CA GLU A 454 -16.54 12.78 -15.49
C GLU A 454 -15.23 13.27 -14.85
N GLY A 455 -14.71 14.42 -15.29
CA GLY A 455 -13.46 14.97 -14.77
C GLY A 455 -13.59 15.55 -13.37
N TYR A 456 -12.45 15.74 -12.72
CA TYR A 456 -12.35 16.26 -11.36
C TYR A 456 -11.97 17.74 -11.36
N ASP A 457 -12.51 18.50 -10.41
CA ASP A 457 -12.25 19.94 -10.24
C ASP A 457 -11.06 20.22 -9.33
N TYR A 458 -10.72 19.27 -8.45
CA TYR A 458 -9.57 19.29 -7.55
C TYR A 458 -8.94 17.91 -7.51
N ILE A 459 -7.61 17.86 -7.51
CA ILE A 459 -6.88 16.59 -7.41
C ILE A 459 -5.91 16.69 -6.24
N LEU A 460 -6.00 15.73 -5.33
CA LEU A 460 -5.13 15.59 -4.18
C LEU A 460 -4.35 14.28 -4.30
N VAL A 461 -3.07 14.30 -3.93
CA VAL A 461 -2.19 13.14 -4.06
C VAL A 461 -1.31 13.04 -2.82
N ASP A 462 -1.43 11.94 -2.09
CA ASP A 462 -0.52 11.62 -0.98
C ASP A 462 0.68 10.80 -1.49
N GLU A 463 1.82 10.93 -0.82
CA GLU A 463 3.10 10.29 -1.19
C GLU A 463 3.43 10.40 -2.71
N LEU A 464 3.37 11.62 -3.26
CA LEU A 464 3.59 11.88 -4.71
C LEU A 464 4.90 11.28 -5.24
N GLN A 465 5.91 11.12 -4.39
CA GLN A 465 7.19 10.53 -4.75
C GLN A 465 7.09 9.07 -5.22
N VAL A 466 6.02 8.36 -4.86
CA VAL A 466 5.76 6.98 -5.32
C VAL A 466 5.28 6.97 -6.77
N PHE A 467 4.63 8.03 -7.23
CA PHE A 467 4.11 8.12 -8.58
C PHE A 467 5.19 8.46 -9.59
N ASP A 468 5.23 7.74 -10.70
CA ASP A 468 6.18 7.98 -11.79
C ASP A 468 5.78 9.21 -12.65
N PRO A 469 6.64 9.68 -13.57
CA PRO A 469 6.33 10.81 -14.46
C PRO A 469 5.10 10.64 -15.36
N GLN A 470 4.84 9.43 -15.84
CA GLN A 470 3.70 9.10 -16.71
C GLN A 470 2.41 9.12 -15.89
N GLU A 471 2.39 8.51 -14.72
CA GLU A 471 1.28 8.56 -13.77
C GLU A 471 0.92 9.99 -13.38
N ARG A 472 1.92 10.84 -13.10
CA ARG A 472 1.70 12.28 -12.85
C ARG A 472 1.09 12.99 -14.04
N THR A 473 1.43 12.59 -15.25
CA THR A 473 0.81 13.11 -16.48
C THR A 473 -0.64 12.65 -16.59
N ALA A 474 -0.92 11.37 -16.30
CA ALA A 474 -2.27 10.83 -16.30
C ALA A 474 -3.18 11.55 -15.29
N LEU A 475 -2.67 11.85 -14.09
CA LEU A 475 -3.35 12.66 -13.07
C LEU A 475 -3.78 14.04 -13.61
N GLN A 476 -2.91 14.73 -14.35
CA GLN A 476 -3.26 16.03 -14.94
C GLN A 476 -4.39 15.92 -15.97
N LEU A 477 -4.45 14.84 -16.73
CA LEU A 477 -5.45 14.61 -17.77
C LEU A 477 -6.84 14.26 -17.23
N LEU A 478 -6.92 13.78 -15.98
CA LEU A 478 -8.18 13.55 -15.26
C LEU A 478 -8.85 14.86 -14.80
N GLY A 479 -8.14 15.99 -14.86
CA GLY A 479 -8.68 17.31 -14.57
C GLY A 479 -9.75 17.76 -15.57
N ARG A 480 -10.90 18.22 -15.06
CA ARG A 480 -12.02 18.74 -15.84
C ARG A 480 -11.63 19.95 -16.70
N SER A 481 -10.84 20.88 -16.15
CA SER A 481 -10.44 22.14 -16.81
C SER A 481 -9.28 21.97 -17.79
N ARG A 482 -9.34 22.69 -18.93
CA ARG A 482 -8.22 22.79 -19.89
C ARG A 482 -7.06 23.65 -19.39
N ARG A 483 -7.30 24.57 -18.47
CA ARG A 483 -6.27 25.47 -17.90
C ARG A 483 -5.48 24.80 -16.78
N GLY A 484 -5.84 23.57 -16.44
CA GLY A 484 -5.43 22.89 -15.21
C GLY A 484 -6.50 23.03 -14.12
N VAL A 485 -6.39 22.14 -13.15
CA VAL A 485 -7.17 22.13 -11.90
C VAL A 485 -6.20 22.35 -10.73
N PRO A 486 -6.67 22.80 -9.56
CA PRO A 486 -5.82 22.91 -8.39
C PRO A 486 -5.34 21.52 -7.92
N PHE A 487 -4.04 21.41 -7.68
CA PHE A 487 -3.39 20.21 -7.15
C PHE A 487 -2.96 20.43 -5.70
N VAL A 488 -3.32 19.52 -4.80
CA VAL A 488 -2.79 19.49 -3.42
C VAL A 488 -1.97 18.22 -3.25
N THR A 489 -0.66 18.33 -3.19
CA THR A 489 0.23 17.16 -3.13
C THR A 489 0.97 17.11 -1.81
N ALA A 490 1.17 15.92 -1.28
CA ALA A 490 2.06 15.67 -0.15
C ALA A 490 3.24 14.83 -0.63
N GLU A 491 4.47 15.30 -0.33
CA GLU A 491 5.68 14.59 -0.74
C GLU A 491 6.83 14.77 0.26
N ASP A 492 7.68 13.73 0.33
CA ASP A 492 8.97 13.77 1.01
C ASP A 492 10.09 13.79 -0.04
N PRO A 493 10.75 14.95 -0.27
CA PRO A 493 11.81 15.08 -1.27
C PRO A 493 12.95 14.09 -1.09
N ALA A 494 13.25 13.66 0.14
CA ALA A 494 14.33 12.72 0.44
C ALA A 494 14.02 11.29 -0.04
N GLN A 495 12.74 10.95 -0.23
CA GLN A 495 12.29 9.61 -0.61
C GLN A 495 12.08 9.44 -2.12
N GLY A 496 12.20 10.51 -2.92
CA GLY A 496 11.90 10.48 -4.35
C GLY A 496 13.13 10.69 -5.23
N VAL A 497 13.83 9.61 -5.59
CA VAL A 497 15.01 9.63 -6.49
C VAL A 497 14.71 10.29 -7.85
N PHE A 498 13.50 10.09 -8.39
CA PHE A 498 13.06 10.63 -9.69
C PHE A 498 12.02 11.76 -9.57
N SER A 499 11.73 12.24 -8.36
CA SER A 499 10.63 13.19 -8.12
C SER A 499 10.82 14.55 -8.79
N SER A 500 12.07 15.00 -8.94
CA SER A 500 12.44 16.33 -9.41
C SER A 500 12.45 16.52 -10.93
N LEU A 501 12.44 15.44 -11.73
CA LEU A 501 12.89 15.52 -13.12
C LEU A 501 11.81 15.81 -14.17
N ASN A 502 10.51 15.68 -13.86
CA ASN A 502 9.47 15.76 -14.89
C ASN A 502 8.27 16.68 -14.57
N ALA A 503 8.46 17.69 -13.70
CA ALA A 503 7.46 18.71 -13.49
C ALA A 503 7.34 19.63 -14.73
N ARG A 504 6.50 19.25 -15.71
CA ARG A 504 6.00 20.22 -16.69
C ARG A 504 5.46 21.43 -15.93
N ARG A 505 5.84 22.64 -16.34
CA ARG A 505 5.40 23.90 -15.72
C ARG A 505 3.87 23.92 -15.68
N ALA A 506 3.29 23.73 -14.50
CA ALA A 506 1.87 23.93 -14.29
C ALA A 506 1.53 25.40 -14.60
N THR A 507 0.46 25.64 -15.35
CA THR A 507 -0.09 26.99 -15.60
C THR A 507 -0.70 27.63 -14.36
N VAL A 508 -0.90 26.85 -13.29
CA VAL A 508 -1.45 27.28 -12.01
C VAL A 508 -0.28 27.51 -11.04
N GLU A 509 -0.27 28.67 -10.39
CA GLU A 509 0.69 29.02 -9.34
C GLU A 509 0.71 27.93 -8.26
N ASN A 510 1.89 27.37 -8.03
CA ASN A 510 2.08 26.22 -7.17
C ASN A 510 2.81 26.66 -5.90
N VAL A 511 2.09 26.72 -4.78
CA VAL A 511 2.58 27.28 -3.51
C VAL A 511 3.23 26.16 -2.69
N PRO A 512 4.57 26.15 -2.53
CA PRO A 512 5.21 25.21 -1.62
C PRO A 512 4.98 25.64 -0.17
N VAL A 513 4.53 24.70 0.66
CA VAL A 513 4.42 24.88 2.11
C VAL A 513 5.23 23.78 2.78
N TYR A 514 6.23 24.19 3.56
CA TYR A 514 7.15 23.29 4.23
C TYR A 514 6.68 22.98 5.66
N LEU A 515 6.59 21.70 6.00
CA LEU A 515 6.33 21.21 7.34
C LEU A 515 7.66 20.82 7.99
N GLU A 516 8.29 21.78 8.67
CA GLU A 516 9.59 21.59 9.33
C GLU A 516 9.48 20.80 10.64
N VAL A 517 8.31 20.84 11.29
CA VAL A 517 8.10 20.25 12.62
C VAL A 517 7.71 18.78 12.50
N VAL A 518 8.50 17.92 13.12
CA VAL A 518 8.26 16.48 13.18
C VAL A 518 7.66 16.12 14.53
N HIS A 519 6.55 15.40 14.47
CA HIS A 519 5.77 15.01 15.64
C HIS A 519 5.99 13.55 16.05
N ARG A 520 6.78 12.77 15.29
CA ARG A 520 6.88 11.30 15.39
C ARG A 520 7.96 10.79 16.37
N PHE A 521 9.10 11.46 16.44
CA PHE A 521 10.31 10.90 17.04
C PHE A 521 10.52 11.39 18.48
N ASN A 522 11.18 10.59 19.31
CA ASN A 522 11.85 11.13 20.50
C ASN A 522 13.10 11.96 20.11
N GLU A 523 13.67 12.71 21.06
CA GLU A 523 14.79 13.63 20.78
C GLU A 523 16.02 12.94 20.15
N GLN A 524 16.38 11.75 20.64
CA GLN A 524 17.60 11.05 20.20
C GLN A 524 17.42 10.44 18.81
N ILE A 525 16.28 9.81 18.54
CA ILE A 525 15.94 9.31 17.19
C ILE A 525 15.84 10.50 16.24
N PHE A 526 15.21 11.61 16.64
CA PHE A 526 15.12 12.81 15.81
C PHE A 526 16.49 13.34 15.41
N ALA A 527 17.44 13.46 16.35
CA ALA A 527 18.78 13.95 16.06
C ALA A 527 19.48 13.07 15.00
N PHE A 528 19.36 11.74 15.14
CA PHE A 528 19.89 10.78 14.18
C PHE A 528 19.21 10.87 12.81
N ILE A 529 17.87 10.90 12.75
CA ILE A 529 17.12 11.02 11.49
C ILE A 529 17.38 12.37 10.81
N SER A 530 17.48 13.45 11.57
CA SER A 530 17.81 14.77 11.05
C SER A 530 19.21 14.81 10.44
N PHE A 531 20.18 14.11 11.05
CA PHE A 531 21.52 13.97 10.48
C PHE A 531 21.49 13.27 9.12
N ILE A 532 20.81 12.11 9.02
CA ILE A 532 20.67 11.39 7.74
C ILE A 532 19.97 12.28 6.70
N TYR A 533 18.87 12.94 7.09
CA TYR A 533 18.10 13.80 6.19
C TYR A 533 18.93 14.93 5.56
N GLN A 534 19.88 15.49 6.31
CA GLN A 534 20.77 16.55 5.83
C GLN A 534 21.84 16.07 4.84
N GLN A 535 22.07 14.75 4.71
CA GLN A 535 23.03 14.20 3.76
C GLN A 535 22.46 14.06 2.34
N PHE A 536 21.16 14.22 2.14
CA PHE A 536 20.55 14.10 0.82
C PHE A 536 20.87 15.30 -0.10
N PRO A 537 21.21 15.07 -1.38
CA PRO A 537 21.75 16.10 -2.29
C PRO A 537 20.78 17.23 -2.70
N LEU A 538 19.57 17.29 -2.15
CA LEU A 538 18.56 18.33 -2.44
C LEU A 538 17.86 18.89 -1.18
N ASN A 539 18.29 18.49 0.01
CA ASN A 539 17.66 18.91 1.26
C ASN A 539 18.34 20.17 1.83
N ALA A 540 17.66 21.31 1.71
CA ALA A 540 18.15 22.59 2.24
C ALA A 540 17.49 23.02 3.55
N LEU A 541 16.46 22.30 4.03
CA LEU A 541 15.63 22.76 5.14
C LEU A 541 16.01 22.11 6.48
N PRO A 542 16.28 22.92 7.52
CA PRO A 542 16.53 22.41 8.85
C PRO A 542 15.23 21.84 9.43
N LEU A 543 15.27 20.57 9.84
CA LEU A 543 14.16 19.93 10.54
C LEU A 543 14.07 20.44 11.98
N ARG A 544 12.85 20.46 12.53
CA ARG A 544 12.57 20.78 13.94
C ARG A 544 11.77 19.65 14.58
N ILE A 545 11.98 19.42 15.87
CA ILE A 545 11.15 18.52 16.66
C ILE A 545 10.05 19.31 17.36
N HIS A 546 8.89 18.68 17.58
CA HIS A 546 7.83 19.28 18.38
C HIS A 546 8.20 19.30 19.87
N ASP A 547 8.07 20.45 20.53
CA ASP A 547 8.54 20.72 21.91
C ASP A 547 7.96 19.81 23.01
N THR A 548 6.90 19.05 22.71
CA THR A 548 6.24 18.15 23.68
C THR A 548 6.83 16.74 23.72
N ARG A 549 7.78 16.41 22.85
CA ARG A 549 8.43 15.09 22.84
C ARG A 549 9.54 15.08 23.90
N GLY A 550 9.40 14.24 24.92
CA GLY A 550 10.42 14.11 25.97
C GLY A 550 11.72 13.50 25.46
N ALA A 551 12.79 13.69 26.23
CA ALA A 551 14.04 12.95 26.03
C ALA A 551 13.74 11.45 26.08
N GLY A 552 14.03 10.74 24.99
CA GLY A 552 13.96 9.28 24.95
C GLY A 552 14.88 8.67 26.00
N THR A 553 14.53 7.47 26.45
CA THR A 553 15.28 6.78 27.52
C THR A 553 16.66 6.32 27.05
N HIS A 554 16.81 6.05 25.75
CA HIS A 554 18.05 5.51 25.15
C HIS A 554 18.31 6.15 23.78
N ARG A 555 19.60 6.31 23.43
CA ARG A 555 20.01 6.66 22.07
C ARG A 555 19.78 5.46 21.14
N PRO A 556 19.59 5.68 19.83
CA PRO A 556 19.65 4.59 18.87
C PRO A 556 20.97 3.83 19.00
N SER A 557 20.92 2.51 18.96
CA SER A 557 22.10 1.66 19.12
C SER A 557 22.49 1.04 17.79
N MET A 558 23.79 0.91 17.54
CA MET A 558 24.33 0.21 16.39
C MET A 558 25.28 -0.89 16.86
N PHE A 559 25.00 -2.12 16.48
CA PHE A 559 25.77 -3.29 16.83
C PHE A 559 26.49 -3.81 15.58
N SER A 560 27.81 -3.98 15.67
CA SER A 560 28.63 -4.52 14.59
C SER A 560 29.10 -5.94 14.92
N PHE A 561 28.82 -6.88 14.02
CA PHE A 561 29.18 -8.29 14.18
C PHE A 561 30.17 -8.74 13.11
N ALA A 562 30.98 -9.75 13.45
CA ALA A 562 31.90 -10.37 12.49
C ALA A 562 31.16 -11.29 11.51
N SER A 563 30.06 -11.91 11.96
CA SER A 563 29.23 -12.83 11.18
C SER A 563 27.80 -12.33 11.05
N GLU A 564 27.20 -12.55 9.88
CA GLU A 564 25.76 -12.28 9.64
C GLU A 564 24.88 -13.18 10.52
N GLU A 565 25.29 -14.44 10.76
CA GLU A 565 24.53 -15.36 11.60
C GLU A 565 24.50 -14.88 13.06
N GLU A 566 25.63 -14.39 13.58
CA GLU A 566 25.70 -13.81 14.93
C GLU A 566 24.79 -12.58 15.06
N ALA A 567 24.77 -11.73 14.04
CA ALA A 567 23.89 -10.57 14.00
C ALA A 567 22.41 -10.97 13.98
N MET A 568 22.03 -11.99 13.19
CA MET A 568 20.65 -12.48 13.14
C MET A 568 20.22 -13.13 14.46
N VAL A 569 21.10 -13.90 15.11
CA VAL A 569 20.85 -14.47 16.44
C VAL A 569 20.58 -13.35 17.44
N ALA A 570 21.51 -12.42 17.58
CA ALA A 570 21.43 -11.34 18.55
C ALA A 570 20.23 -10.41 18.30
N ALA A 571 19.89 -10.15 17.03
CA ALA A 571 18.70 -9.39 16.70
C ALA A 571 17.41 -10.13 17.08
N SER A 572 17.36 -11.46 16.88
CA SER A 572 16.20 -12.27 17.23
C SER A 572 15.98 -12.35 18.75
N GLU A 573 17.06 -12.47 19.50
CA GLU A 573 17.03 -12.40 20.97
C GLU A 573 16.54 -11.04 21.45
N LEU A 574 17.06 -9.94 20.90
CA LEU A 574 16.59 -8.59 21.24
C LEU A 574 15.10 -8.41 20.93
N VAL A 575 14.64 -8.87 19.77
CA VAL A 575 13.22 -8.78 19.39
C VAL A 575 12.35 -9.60 20.36
N ALA A 576 12.81 -10.77 20.79
CA ALA A 576 12.11 -11.56 21.79
C ALA A 576 12.05 -10.84 23.15
N ASP A 577 13.13 -10.21 23.58
CA ASP A 577 13.20 -9.42 24.83
C ASP A 577 12.30 -8.18 24.77
N ILE A 578 12.32 -7.45 23.66
CA ILE A 578 11.40 -6.34 23.42
C ILE A 578 9.97 -6.87 23.43
N ASN A 579 9.67 -7.96 22.73
CA ASN A 579 8.31 -8.52 22.70
C ASN A 579 7.83 -8.97 24.08
N ALA A 580 8.71 -9.46 24.95
CA ALA A 580 8.39 -9.85 26.32
C ALA A 580 8.13 -8.65 27.24
N SER A 581 8.80 -7.52 27.02
CA SER A 581 8.72 -6.32 27.86
C SER A 581 7.81 -5.21 27.31
N ALA A 582 7.47 -5.27 26.03
CA ALA A 582 6.62 -4.34 25.30
C ALA A 582 5.22 -4.22 25.93
N GLY A 583 4.72 -2.99 26.00
CA GLY A 583 3.35 -2.71 26.39
C GLY A 583 2.35 -3.22 25.36
N PRO A 584 1.05 -3.26 25.69
CA PRO A 584 0.02 -3.76 24.78
C PRO A 584 -0.11 -2.97 23.47
N SER A 585 0.21 -1.67 23.49
CA SER A 585 0.21 -0.77 22.33
C SER A 585 1.54 -0.73 21.58
N ASP A 586 2.58 -1.39 22.10
CA ASP A 586 3.91 -1.33 21.49
C ASP A 586 4.00 -2.27 20.29
N ARG A 587 4.48 -1.73 19.17
CA ARG A 587 4.64 -2.47 17.94
C ARG A 587 6.11 -2.61 17.56
N ILE A 588 6.46 -3.81 17.12
CA ILE A 588 7.83 -4.19 16.81
C ILE A 588 7.93 -4.48 15.32
N CYS A 589 8.89 -3.85 14.66
CA CYS A 589 9.22 -4.14 13.27
C CYS A 589 10.71 -4.45 13.11
N VAL A 590 10.98 -5.50 12.36
CA VAL A 590 12.30 -5.84 11.85
C VAL A 590 12.34 -5.46 10.39
N VAL A 591 13.20 -4.49 10.06
CA VAL A 591 13.36 -4.00 8.69
C VAL A 591 14.66 -4.54 8.12
N THR A 592 14.62 -5.19 6.97
CA THR A 592 15.81 -5.75 6.32
C THR A 592 16.25 -4.86 5.16
N LEU A 593 17.53 -4.51 5.12
CA LEU A 593 18.13 -3.81 3.97
C LEU A 593 18.53 -4.80 2.86
N GLY A 594 19.05 -5.96 3.27
CA GLY A 594 19.34 -7.09 2.40
C GLY A 594 18.28 -8.19 2.43
N ASP A 595 18.55 -9.27 1.70
CA ASP A 595 17.58 -10.31 1.36
C ASP A 595 17.64 -11.43 2.41
N ILE A 596 17.12 -11.12 3.61
CA ILE A 596 17.16 -12.00 4.79
C ILE A 596 15.81 -12.03 5.53
N ASP A 597 14.78 -11.39 4.99
CA ASP A 597 13.46 -11.27 5.59
C ASP A 597 12.76 -12.64 5.77
N ALA A 598 12.93 -13.57 4.82
CA ALA A 598 12.45 -14.94 4.97
C ALA A 598 13.15 -15.69 6.11
N GLU A 599 14.48 -15.60 6.17
CA GLU A 599 15.30 -16.30 7.17
C GLU A 599 15.03 -15.79 8.58
N ILE A 600 15.03 -14.46 8.75
CA ILE A 600 14.72 -13.87 10.05
C ILE A 600 13.27 -14.16 10.45
N SER A 601 12.31 -14.13 9.52
CA SER A 601 10.92 -14.50 9.82
C SER A 601 10.80 -15.95 10.29
N GLY A 602 11.53 -16.88 9.68
CA GLY A 602 11.59 -18.28 10.11
C GLY A 602 12.16 -18.41 11.52
N ARG A 603 13.26 -17.72 11.80
CA ARG A 603 13.91 -17.71 13.12
C ARG A 603 13.02 -17.13 14.22
N MET A 604 12.28 -16.05 13.94
CA MET A 604 11.32 -15.49 14.89
C MET A 604 10.18 -16.48 15.18
N ALA A 605 9.71 -17.21 14.16
CA ALA A 605 8.70 -18.24 14.34
C ALA A 605 9.22 -19.43 15.19
N GLU A 606 10.49 -19.82 15.03
CA GLU A 606 11.15 -20.83 15.87
C GLU A 606 11.24 -20.40 17.35
N LEU A 607 11.38 -19.09 17.61
CA LEU A 607 11.32 -18.50 18.96
C LEU A 607 9.89 -18.39 19.50
N GLY A 608 8.88 -18.85 18.77
CA GLY A 608 7.47 -18.80 19.17
C GLY A 608 6.85 -17.41 19.05
N LEU A 609 7.48 -16.48 18.33
CA LEU A 609 6.96 -15.14 18.10
C LEU A 609 5.94 -15.16 16.95
N ASN A 610 4.77 -14.56 17.18
CA ASN A 610 3.79 -14.35 16.12
C ASN A 610 4.38 -13.35 15.11
N THR A 611 4.74 -13.82 13.92
CA THR A 611 5.50 -13.06 12.93
C THR A 611 4.68 -12.85 11.66
N ILE A 612 4.66 -11.62 11.16
CA ILE A 612 4.02 -11.26 9.88
C ILE A 612 5.09 -10.73 8.96
N ARG A 613 5.33 -11.45 7.87
CA ARG A 613 6.20 -11.02 6.78
C ARG A 613 5.40 -10.16 5.80
N LEU A 614 5.89 -8.96 5.48
CA LEU A 614 5.34 -8.11 4.42
C LEU A 614 6.12 -8.36 3.14
N GLU A 615 5.41 -8.79 2.09
CA GLU A 615 5.97 -9.00 0.75
C GLU A 615 5.46 -7.95 -0.24
N SER A 616 4.42 -7.20 0.15
CA SER A 616 3.78 -6.16 -0.64
C SER A 616 3.18 -5.03 0.22
N PHE A 617 2.86 -3.89 -0.40
CA PHE A 617 2.13 -2.79 0.29
C PHE A 617 0.72 -3.20 0.74
N ASP A 618 0.10 -4.17 0.08
CA ASP A 618 -1.22 -4.70 0.46
C ASP A 618 -1.15 -5.55 1.73
N ASP A 619 0.02 -6.13 2.04
CA ASP A 619 0.21 -6.83 3.31
C ASP A 619 0.18 -5.89 4.51
N ILE A 620 0.32 -4.57 4.31
CA ILE A 620 0.12 -3.58 5.37
C ILE A 620 -1.31 -3.65 5.91
N GLU A 621 -2.31 -4.04 5.11
CA GLU A 621 -3.65 -4.28 5.61
C GLU A 621 -3.63 -5.36 6.71
N ARG A 622 -2.82 -6.42 6.59
CA ARG A 622 -2.68 -7.45 7.63
C ARG A 622 -2.25 -6.86 8.97
N LEU A 623 -1.51 -5.75 8.96
CA LEU A 623 -1.06 -5.05 10.16
C LEU A 623 -2.15 -4.23 10.84
N ALA A 624 -3.15 -3.74 10.10
CA ALA A 624 -4.30 -3.07 10.71
C ALA A 624 -5.10 -4.03 11.59
N TYR A 625 -4.96 -5.32 11.32
CA TYR A 625 -5.75 -6.37 11.92
C TYR A 625 -4.90 -7.26 12.87
N SER A 626 -3.57 -7.32 12.79
CA SER A 626 -2.80 -8.24 13.64
C SER A 626 -2.64 -7.83 15.12
N LYS A 627 -2.85 -8.79 16.03
CA LYS A 627 -2.48 -8.66 17.46
C LYS A 627 -0.99 -8.94 17.68
N ARG A 628 -0.33 -8.07 18.46
CA ARG A 628 1.03 -8.22 19.04
C ARG A 628 1.97 -9.09 18.21
N SER A 629 2.07 -8.75 16.93
CA SER A 629 2.88 -9.47 15.96
C SER A 629 4.17 -8.72 15.69
N VAL A 630 5.28 -9.43 15.60
CA VAL A 630 6.52 -8.89 15.06
C VAL A 630 6.36 -8.78 13.55
N VAL A 631 6.52 -7.56 13.03
CA VAL A 631 6.45 -7.32 11.60
C VAL A 631 7.84 -7.46 11.00
N VAL A 632 8.03 -8.34 10.03
CA VAL A 632 9.27 -8.47 9.29
C VAL A 632 9.03 -7.95 7.88
N SER A 633 9.84 -7.00 7.41
CA SER A 633 9.65 -6.41 6.10
C SER A 633 10.97 -5.98 5.47
N PRO A 634 11.15 -6.21 4.17
CA PRO A 634 12.08 -5.43 3.35
C PRO A 634 11.77 -3.93 3.47
N TRP A 635 12.82 -3.10 3.40
CA TRP A 635 12.69 -1.64 3.53
C TRP A 635 11.75 -1.01 2.48
N GLN A 636 11.58 -1.63 1.32
CA GLN A 636 10.75 -1.12 0.24
C GLN A 636 9.26 -1.08 0.61
N PHE A 637 8.80 -1.97 1.49
CA PHE A 637 7.37 -2.13 1.82
C PHE A 637 6.97 -1.51 3.15
N VAL A 638 7.91 -0.91 3.91
CA VAL A 638 7.58 -0.21 5.16
C VAL A 638 7.14 1.25 4.93
N GLY A 639 7.00 1.68 3.68
CA GLY A 639 6.50 3.02 3.35
C GLY A 639 5.15 3.33 4.02
N GLY A 640 5.00 4.54 4.56
CA GLY A 640 3.75 4.98 5.19
C GLY A 640 3.35 4.27 6.49
N THR A 641 4.19 3.42 7.09
CA THR A 641 3.93 2.79 8.41
C THR A 641 4.72 3.46 9.55
N GLN A 642 4.44 3.07 10.79
CA GLN A 642 5.09 3.55 12.02
C GLN A 642 5.07 2.44 13.08
N PHE A 643 6.15 2.31 13.86
CA PHE A 643 6.32 1.30 14.91
C PHE A 643 7.00 1.89 16.15
N SER A 644 6.65 1.38 17.35
CA SER A 644 7.30 1.76 18.61
C SER A 644 8.78 1.41 18.59
N HIS A 645 9.07 0.16 18.23
CA HIS A 645 10.40 -0.42 18.25
C HIS A 645 10.77 -0.91 16.86
N VAL A 646 11.93 -0.46 16.36
CA VAL A 646 12.45 -0.92 15.06
C VAL A 646 13.84 -1.52 15.24
N VAL A 647 14.01 -2.70 14.66
CA VAL A 647 15.30 -3.37 14.51
C VAL A 647 15.66 -3.38 13.03
N VAL A 648 16.71 -2.68 12.64
CA VAL A 648 17.18 -2.63 11.25
C VAL A 648 18.31 -3.64 11.07
N LEU A 649 18.16 -4.54 10.10
CA LEU A 649 19.17 -5.52 9.74
C LEU A 649 19.86 -5.10 8.44
N ALA A 650 21.04 -4.50 8.59
CA ALA A 650 21.95 -4.14 7.51
C ALA A 650 22.92 -5.31 7.24
N LEU A 651 22.35 -6.44 6.84
CA LEU A 651 23.06 -7.70 6.57
C LEU A 651 22.95 -8.06 5.09
N ARG A 652 23.90 -8.84 4.56
CA ARG A 652 23.99 -9.21 3.13
C ARG A 652 23.96 -8.01 2.18
N ILE A 653 24.50 -6.87 2.63
CA ILE A 653 24.68 -5.67 1.83
C ILE A 653 26.17 -5.45 1.55
N SER A 654 26.47 -4.78 0.44
CA SER A 654 27.83 -4.44 0.02
C SER A 654 27.95 -2.93 -0.19
N ALA A 655 29.19 -2.44 -0.15
CA ALA A 655 29.46 -1.03 -0.42
C ALA A 655 29.00 -0.66 -1.84
N PRO A 656 28.19 0.40 -2.00
CA PRO A 656 27.73 0.83 -3.31
C PRO A 656 28.91 1.32 -4.17
N THR A 657 28.87 0.99 -5.46
CA THR A 657 29.93 1.33 -6.42
C THR A 657 29.59 2.53 -7.30
N SER A 658 28.35 3.01 -7.26
CA SER A 658 27.83 4.11 -8.07
C SER A 658 27.10 5.15 -7.21
N GLN A 659 26.97 6.39 -7.68
CA GLN A 659 26.21 7.44 -6.97
C GLN A 659 24.74 7.06 -6.78
N PHE A 660 24.13 6.44 -7.81
CA PHE A 660 22.80 5.85 -7.71
C PHE A 660 22.69 4.82 -6.57
N GLY A 661 23.65 3.90 -6.48
CA GLY A 661 23.72 2.92 -5.39
C GLY A 661 23.86 3.57 -4.01
N HIS A 662 24.68 4.61 -3.89
CA HIS A 662 24.82 5.38 -2.64
C HIS A 662 23.52 6.06 -2.23
N LEU A 663 22.81 6.68 -3.19
CA LEU A 663 21.52 7.30 -2.94
C LEU A 663 20.48 6.26 -2.51
N ARG A 664 20.44 5.10 -3.17
CA ARG A 664 19.51 4.01 -2.82
C ARG A 664 19.79 3.44 -1.43
N GLU A 665 21.06 3.23 -1.07
CA GLU A 665 21.45 2.84 0.28
C GLU A 665 20.96 3.88 1.30
N MET A 666 21.23 5.16 1.06
CA MET A 666 20.84 6.24 1.96
C MET A 666 19.31 6.33 2.13
N VAL A 667 18.54 6.20 1.04
CA VAL A 667 17.07 6.09 1.10
C VAL A 667 16.64 4.88 1.92
N SER A 668 17.26 3.72 1.73
CA SER A 668 16.90 2.49 2.45
C SER A 668 17.13 2.63 3.96
N VAL A 669 18.26 3.21 4.38
CA VAL A 669 18.58 3.47 5.78
C VAL A 669 17.61 4.51 6.37
N TYR A 670 17.39 5.62 5.66
CA TYR A 670 16.48 6.68 6.10
C TYR A 670 15.06 6.17 6.27
N LEU A 671 14.53 5.44 5.29
CA LEU A 671 13.16 4.93 5.31
C LEU A 671 12.98 3.94 6.46
N SER A 672 13.92 3.00 6.63
CA SER A 672 13.90 2.00 7.70
C SER A 672 13.96 2.63 9.09
N CYS A 673 14.92 3.51 9.33
CA CYS A 673 15.11 4.12 10.64
C CYS A 673 13.98 5.09 11.01
N SER A 674 13.44 5.83 10.03
CA SER A 674 12.36 6.80 10.24
C SER A 674 11.01 6.18 10.62
N ARG A 675 10.92 4.85 10.69
CA ARG A 675 9.71 4.14 11.15
C ARG A 675 9.61 4.05 12.68
N ALA A 676 10.73 4.20 13.40
CA ALA A 676 10.80 4.07 14.85
C ALA A 676 10.24 5.29 15.57
N THR A 677 9.60 5.11 16.72
CA THR A 677 9.20 6.21 17.62
C THR A 677 9.86 6.17 18.99
N GLU A 678 10.05 4.98 19.56
CA GLU A 678 10.55 4.78 20.93
C GLU A 678 11.98 4.22 20.97
N SER A 679 12.24 3.11 20.25
CA SER A 679 13.59 2.54 20.17
C SER A 679 13.99 2.14 18.76
N LEU A 680 15.29 2.29 18.48
CA LEU A 680 15.91 1.96 17.21
C LEU A 680 17.22 1.23 17.47
N ASN A 681 17.32 0.00 16.96
CA ASN A 681 18.52 -0.82 17.05
C ASN A 681 18.94 -1.26 15.65
N ILE A 682 20.21 -1.06 15.31
CA ILE A 682 20.74 -1.32 13.97
C ILE A 682 21.81 -2.39 14.06
N TYR A 683 21.67 -3.47 13.31
CA TYR A 683 22.59 -4.60 13.30
C TYR A 683 23.29 -4.64 11.95
N CYS A 684 24.60 -4.51 11.97
CA CYS A 684 25.46 -4.54 10.80
C CYS A 684 26.41 -5.74 10.89
N ALA A 685 26.69 -6.38 9.77
CA ALA A 685 27.74 -7.38 9.67
C ALA A 685 28.48 -7.24 8.34
N ARG A 686 29.80 -7.44 8.38
CA ARG A 686 30.76 -7.30 7.25
C ARG A 686 30.90 -5.89 6.67
N TYR A 687 29.80 -5.19 6.45
CA TYR A 687 29.75 -3.84 5.92
C TYR A 687 28.82 -2.97 6.75
N VAL A 688 29.23 -1.72 6.97
CA VAL A 688 28.43 -0.69 7.65
C VAL A 688 28.14 0.40 6.62
N PRO A 689 26.86 0.68 6.31
CA PRO A 689 26.46 1.79 5.44
C PRO A 689 27.16 3.09 5.82
N LEU A 690 27.60 3.85 4.82
CA LEU A 690 28.48 5.01 5.05
C LEU A 690 27.83 6.04 5.98
N VAL A 691 26.53 6.29 5.79
CA VAL A 691 25.77 7.25 6.61
C VAL A 691 25.67 6.82 8.07
N LEU A 692 25.66 5.51 8.36
CA LEU A 692 25.66 4.98 9.72
C LEU A 692 27.02 5.13 10.37
N ALA A 693 28.10 4.87 9.63
CA ALA A 693 29.47 5.10 10.10
C ALA A 693 29.68 6.58 10.46
N SER A 694 29.26 7.51 9.58
CA SER A 694 29.35 8.95 9.86
C SER A 694 28.49 9.37 11.07
N ALA A 695 27.29 8.80 11.23
CA ALA A 695 26.45 9.09 12.40
C ALA A 695 27.05 8.58 13.72
N ALA A 696 27.76 7.45 13.68
CA ALA A 696 28.50 6.92 14.82
C ALA A 696 29.67 7.83 15.22
N ASP A 697 30.42 8.36 14.24
CA ASP A 697 31.51 9.32 14.48
C ASP A 697 31.00 10.61 15.14
N GLU A 698 29.82 11.07 14.74
CA GLU A 698 29.11 12.22 15.35
C GLU A 698 28.45 11.88 16.71
N LYS A 699 28.63 10.65 17.22
CA LYS A 699 28.08 10.16 18.49
C LYS A 699 26.55 10.20 18.57
N LEU A 700 25.88 10.10 17.42
CA LEU A 700 24.42 10.01 17.34
C LEU A 700 23.92 8.58 17.58
N LEU A 701 24.80 7.59 17.41
CA LEU A 701 24.56 6.18 17.69
C LEU A 701 25.37 5.73 18.92
N ALA A 702 24.79 4.86 19.75
CA ALA A 702 25.52 4.10 20.74
C ALA A 702 26.10 2.85 20.06
N VAL A 703 27.43 2.75 19.97
CA VAL A 703 28.15 1.67 19.28
C VAL A 703 28.65 0.63 20.26
#